data_AF-A0A836SGF2-F1
#
_entry.id   AF-A0A836SGF2-F1
#
_cell.length_a   1.000
_cell.length_b   1.000
_cell.length_c   1.000
_cell.angle_alpha   90.00
_cell.angle_beta   90.00
_cell.angle_gamma   90.00
#
_symmetry.space_group_name_H-M   'P 1'
#
loop_
_entity.id
_entity.type
_entity.pdbx_description
1 polymer ?
#
loop_
_entity_poly.entity_id
_entity_poly.type
_entity_poly.pdbx_seq_one_letter_code
_entity_poly.pdbx_strand_id
1 'polypeptide(L)'
;MKPEKTWIQYSIALILLALFGMGAMFIFSDLDHPVPTVEKEIKPEPPKASFNAENQEKSTISTTTPQFQWRAGTRQVYDYHAHTDTEINATLGLNGVDNWKKSTVDIKGVLNMRVFGQKTDQIYVGFQISPVQIIASQQRLPDIEKMYQQRFFMVSLSLEGKPKAFFFSAGLQQEDRKTLIDIVNGMQIYLPTKPAQEWTIQEKDIAGEYEVVYSTSPISKAKLTATEKTSGIPIYKQKIHYTSVSHTKQKKAQPDVPLNINVVQSDFKATIAHQYAWFKTVSSHEKLERRIGNKLLTKTRNDLTVSISSRSINPDLAIWQADADPEKVILAFKQDKTKQLSVAEIREERLKTHFQKQFADVETTALIQPVMTFDSKKSSMASIMPAIRALEKYLFVYPEASAEIVTLLQQQEMSPTSSALIIGALKDVGHLEAQSALADIFLASEPAKNEQAPMQAIAMTTQVDKPAPLLIDALRTMTQQEDENADMAMLALGAVSHRLVEDDPGEAVALRQEIMDYLQTQTAHDKQEMALRALANTRSDDLELAEVVTPYLETEHENVRAATYGVFSHFNDQASLEHLITGATADESNYVQRKALEALSVRKDVGEAVMPISQQLAQESDETVRQTMIGFLGKNKANHPLVVDVLKQQLTLETSREMKKEVYKALYSN
;
A
#
# COMPACT_ATOMS: atom_id res chain seq x y z
N MET A 1 -22.73 32.35 4.25
CA MET A 1 -21.65 31.81 5.11
C MET A 1 -20.60 31.18 4.21
N LYS A 2 -19.34 31.63 4.29
CA LYS A 2 -18.22 31.07 3.48
C LYS A 2 -17.88 29.65 3.98
N PRO A 3 -17.58 28.68 3.09
CA PRO A 3 -17.23 27.32 3.52
C PRO A 3 -15.74 27.28 3.88
N GLU A 4 -15.41 27.60 5.13
CA GLU A 4 -14.02 27.69 5.59
C GLU A 4 -13.53 26.47 6.41
N LYS A 5 -14.26 25.34 6.44
CA LYS A 5 -13.96 24.23 7.37
C LYS A 5 -13.94 22.83 6.75
N THR A 6 -13.14 22.64 5.70
CA THR A 6 -12.68 21.30 5.24
C THR A 6 -11.18 21.06 5.49
N TRP A 7 -10.49 22.00 6.13
CA TRP A 7 -9.04 22.03 6.26
C TRP A 7 -8.45 20.94 7.16
N ILE A 8 -9.10 20.60 8.29
CA ILE A 8 -8.56 19.66 9.27
C ILE A 8 -8.42 18.23 8.69
N GLN A 9 -9.35 17.81 7.82
CA GLN A 9 -9.36 16.44 7.28
C GLN A 9 -8.25 16.18 6.26
N TYR A 10 -7.98 17.16 5.38
CA TYR A 10 -6.88 17.06 4.42
C TYR A 10 -5.54 17.24 5.09
N SER A 11 -5.43 18.18 6.04
CA SER A 11 -4.22 18.42 6.81
C SER A 11 -3.69 17.14 7.44
N ILE A 12 -4.55 16.28 8.00
CA ILE A 12 -4.10 15.10 8.76
C ILE A 12 -3.69 13.90 7.89
N ALA A 13 -4.34 13.66 6.74
CA ALA A 13 -3.81 12.72 5.74
C ALA A 13 -2.48 13.22 5.18
N LEU A 14 -2.36 14.54 5.01
CA LEU A 14 -1.14 15.19 4.57
C LEU A 14 -0.01 15.16 5.63
N ILE A 15 -0.32 15.12 6.93
CA ILE A 15 0.68 14.98 8.01
C ILE A 15 1.37 13.61 7.94
N LEU A 16 0.64 12.54 7.60
CA LEU A 16 1.27 11.27 7.27
C LEU A 16 2.03 11.39 5.94
N LEU A 17 1.50 12.01 4.89
CA LEU A 17 2.28 12.20 3.64
C LEU A 17 3.57 13.03 3.80
N ALA A 18 3.60 13.97 4.75
CA ALA A 18 4.74 14.87 4.99
C ALA A 18 5.68 14.38 6.11
N LEU A 19 5.19 13.64 7.12
CA LEU A 19 6.06 12.82 7.99
C LEU A 19 6.69 11.67 7.21
N PHE A 20 5.96 11.14 6.22
CA PHE A 20 6.34 10.07 5.32
C PHE A 20 6.64 10.62 3.92
N GLY A 21 7.39 11.73 3.84
CA GLY A 21 7.98 12.21 2.57
C GLY A 21 8.77 11.13 1.82
N MET A 22 9.05 10.01 2.48
CA MET A 22 9.56 8.79 1.88
C MET A 22 8.53 7.65 1.65
N GLY A 23 7.27 7.59 2.07
CA GLY A 23 6.49 6.35 1.79
C GLY A 23 5.01 6.20 2.10
N ALA A 24 4.14 7.22 1.98
CA ALA A 24 2.71 6.98 2.18
C ALA A 24 1.76 7.79 1.28
N MET A 25 1.60 7.41 0.01
CA MET A 25 0.23 7.14 -0.43
C MET A 25 -0.01 5.66 -0.18
N PHE A 26 -1.25 5.30 0.17
CA PHE A 26 -1.74 3.93 0.35
C PHE A 26 -1.45 3.35 1.74
N ILE A 27 -2.49 3.38 2.58
CA ILE A 27 -2.57 2.83 3.93
C ILE A 27 -3.08 1.39 3.82
N PHE A 28 -2.48 0.51 4.64
CA PHE A 28 -2.69 -0.94 4.84
C PHE A 28 -1.83 -1.90 4.01
N SER A 29 -0.76 -2.45 4.62
CA SER A 29 -0.35 -3.87 4.62
C SER A 29 1.04 -4.06 5.26
N ASP A 30 1.14 -5.07 6.13
CA ASP A 30 2.30 -5.42 6.95
C ASP A 30 3.35 -6.28 6.20
N LEU A 31 4.58 -6.24 6.72
CA LEU A 31 5.68 -7.13 6.38
C LEU A 31 6.14 -7.86 7.66
N ASP A 32 5.88 -9.16 7.72
CA ASP A 32 6.62 -10.11 8.56
C ASP A 32 7.27 -11.17 7.64
N HIS A 33 8.60 -11.15 7.58
CA HIS A 33 9.37 -12.29 7.08
C HIS A 33 10.51 -12.61 8.06
N PRO A 34 10.79 -13.89 8.31
CA PRO A 34 11.84 -14.32 9.21
C PRO A 34 13.24 -14.02 8.63
N VAL A 35 14.19 -13.84 9.55
CA VAL A 35 15.61 -13.65 9.30
C VAL A 35 16.16 -14.79 8.42
N PRO A 36 16.82 -14.50 7.27
CA PRO A 36 17.45 -15.54 6.48
C PRO A 36 18.71 -16.06 7.17
N THR A 37 18.83 -17.40 7.17
CA THR A 37 20.01 -18.15 7.60
C THR A 37 21.08 -18.14 6.50
N VAL A 38 22.33 -18.39 6.90
CA VAL A 38 23.63 -18.17 6.24
C VAL A 38 23.86 -18.87 4.87
N GLU A 39 24.67 -18.18 4.04
CA GLU A 39 25.59 -18.58 2.93
C GLU A 39 25.13 -18.96 1.51
N LYS A 40 25.63 -18.19 0.53
CA LYS A 40 26.62 -18.68 -0.45
C LYS A 40 27.49 -17.56 -1.01
N GLU A 41 28.80 -17.79 -1.01
CA GLU A 41 29.87 -16.91 -1.48
C GLU A 41 29.82 -16.73 -3.01
N ILE A 42 29.54 -15.50 -3.47
CA ILE A 42 29.63 -15.14 -4.89
C ILE A 42 30.96 -14.41 -5.12
N LYS A 43 31.85 -15.01 -5.90
CA LYS A 43 33.06 -14.37 -6.43
C LYS A 43 32.67 -13.28 -7.45
N PRO A 44 33.07 -12.01 -7.28
CA PRO A 44 32.86 -11.00 -8.30
C PRO A 44 33.93 -11.08 -9.40
N GLU A 45 33.48 -11.08 -10.64
CA GLU A 45 34.28 -10.86 -11.86
C GLU A 45 34.76 -9.39 -11.90
N PRO A 46 36.00 -9.09 -12.34
CA PRO A 46 36.53 -7.73 -12.28
C PRO A 46 35.96 -6.84 -13.40
N PRO A 47 35.62 -5.58 -13.11
CA PRO A 47 35.23 -4.64 -14.16
C PRO A 47 36.46 -4.18 -14.95
N LYS A 48 36.33 -4.17 -16.28
CA LYS A 48 37.30 -3.54 -17.19
C LYS A 48 37.19 -2.02 -17.05
N ALA A 49 38.26 -1.41 -16.54
CA ALA A 49 38.43 0.04 -16.55
C ALA A 49 39.36 0.46 -17.69
N SER A 50 38.94 1.43 -18.50
CA SER A 50 39.84 2.29 -19.29
C SER A 50 39.49 3.75 -18.99
N PHE A 51 40.33 4.40 -18.19
CA PHE A 51 40.37 5.85 -18.11
C PHE A 51 41.84 6.29 -18.09
N ASN A 52 42.20 7.11 -19.07
CA ASN A 52 43.55 7.65 -19.25
C ASN A 52 43.87 8.63 -18.11
N ALA A 53 45.01 8.40 -17.46
CA ALA A 53 45.58 9.30 -16.46
C ALA A 53 46.61 10.21 -17.14
N GLU A 54 46.38 11.52 -17.09
CA GLU A 54 47.39 12.53 -17.34
C GLU A 54 47.90 13.08 -15.99
N ASN A 55 49.21 13.15 -15.87
CA ASN A 55 49.99 13.44 -14.68
C ASN A 55 49.65 14.79 -14.01
N GLN A 56 49.40 14.76 -12.70
CA GLN A 56 49.68 15.89 -11.81
C GLN A 56 50.38 15.43 -10.53
N GLU A 57 51.44 16.16 -10.19
CA GLU A 57 52.37 15.92 -9.09
C GLU A 57 51.67 15.94 -7.72
N LYS A 58 51.91 14.88 -6.94
CA LYS A 58 51.28 14.61 -5.64
C LYS A 58 51.97 15.36 -4.51
N SER A 59 51.23 16.26 -3.87
CA SER A 59 51.42 16.55 -2.45
C SER A 59 50.93 15.36 -1.63
N THR A 60 51.81 14.70 -0.88
CA THR A 60 51.49 13.55 -0.02
C THR A 60 50.74 14.02 1.23
N ILE A 61 49.44 14.29 1.07
CA ILE A 61 48.50 14.40 2.17
C ILE A 61 48.27 12.97 2.67
N SER A 62 48.57 12.71 3.95
CA SER A 62 48.25 11.44 4.61
C SER A 62 46.73 11.26 4.60
N THR A 63 46.22 10.39 3.71
CA THR A 63 44.79 10.12 3.53
C THR A 63 44.30 9.16 4.62
N THR A 64 44.16 9.65 5.85
CA THR A 64 43.50 8.87 6.90
C THR A 64 42.04 8.65 6.54
N THR A 65 41.63 7.38 6.39
CA THR A 65 40.23 7.01 6.17
C THR A 65 39.38 7.53 7.33
N PRO A 66 38.26 8.23 7.07
CA PRO A 66 37.35 8.64 8.13
C PRO A 66 36.80 7.39 8.83
N GLN A 67 36.79 7.42 10.16
CA GLN A 67 36.24 6.34 10.99
C GLN A 67 35.42 6.92 12.13
N PHE A 68 34.26 6.30 12.39
CA PHE A 68 33.47 6.57 13.58
C PHE A 68 34.24 6.15 14.84
N GLN A 69 34.02 6.87 15.94
CA GLN A 69 34.71 6.66 17.21
C GLN A 69 33.76 6.02 18.24
N TRP A 70 33.19 4.88 17.87
CA TRP A 70 32.24 4.17 18.73
C TRP A 70 32.90 3.74 20.05
N ARG A 71 32.31 4.16 21.17
CA ARG A 71 32.74 3.77 22.51
C ARG A 71 31.53 3.46 23.36
N ALA A 72 31.45 2.25 23.92
CA ALA A 72 30.37 1.86 24.81
C ALA A 72 30.20 2.86 25.96
N GLY A 73 28.94 3.16 26.30
CA GLY A 73 28.59 4.17 27.29
C GLY A 73 28.61 5.61 26.79
N THR A 74 29.08 5.89 25.57
CA THR A 74 29.06 7.26 25.02
C THR A 74 27.64 7.79 24.95
N ARG A 75 27.46 9.02 25.45
CA ARG A 75 26.19 9.76 25.43
C ARG A 75 26.39 11.02 24.62
N GLN A 76 25.53 11.24 23.63
CA GLN A 76 25.53 12.44 22.81
C GLN A 76 24.12 13.01 22.73
N VAL A 77 24.05 14.33 22.63
CA VAL A 77 22.79 15.08 22.54
C VAL A 77 22.90 15.96 21.32
N TYR A 78 21.86 15.98 20.50
CA TYR A 78 21.81 16.73 19.26
C TYR A 78 20.58 17.66 19.24
N ASP A 79 20.75 18.90 18.80
CA ASP A 79 19.62 19.72 18.35
C ASP A 79 19.19 19.15 16.99
N TYR A 80 17.91 18.79 16.87
CA TYR A 80 17.32 18.15 15.70
C TYR A 80 16.21 19.03 15.13
N HIS A 81 16.26 19.30 13.83
CA HIS A 81 15.21 19.97 13.09
C HIS A 81 15.02 19.31 11.73
N ALA A 82 13.84 18.73 11.51
CA ALA A 82 13.39 18.26 10.21
C ALA A 82 12.19 19.09 9.75
N HIS A 83 12.19 19.48 8.49
CA HIS A 83 11.10 20.22 7.86
C HIS A 83 10.77 19.56 6.51
N THR A 84 9.50 19.23 6.32
CA THR A 84 9.01 18.60 5.09
C THR A 84 7.87 19.43 4.52
N ASP A 85 8.03 19.85 3.27
CA ASP A 85 6.99 20.45 2.45
C ASP A 85 6.54 19.41 1.42
N THR A 86 5.24 19.10 1.36
CA THR A 86 4.68 18.18 0.35
C THR A 86 3.53 18.85 -0.38
N GLU A 87 3.58 18.85 -1.71
CA GLU A 87 2.50 19.23 -2.60
C GLU A 87 1.91 17.96 -3.24
N ILE A 88 0.61 17.77 -3.14
CA ILE A 88 -0.10 16.59 -3.67
C ILE A 88 -1.09 17.04 -4.73
N ASN A 89 -1.04 16.41 -5.90
CA ASN A 89 -2.05 16.63 -6.94
C ASN A 89 -3.29 15.80 -6.63
N ALA A 90 -4.37 16.46 -6.21
CA ALA A 90 -5.63 15.81 -5.85
C ALA A 90 -6.49 15.38 -7.07
N THR A 91 -6.03 15.61 -8.30
CA THR A 91 -6.86 15.46 -9.52
C THR A 91 -6.64 14.20 -10.32
N LEU A 92 -5.88 13.24 -9.79
CA LEU A 92 -5.58 11.99 -10.47
C LEU A 92 -6.79 11.10 -10.84
N GLY A 93 -8.02 11.52 -10.57
CA GLY A 93 -9.25 10.90 -11.09
C GLY A 93 -10.27 11.81 -11.77
N LEU A 94 -10.07 13.14 -11.86
CA LEU A 94 -11.12 14.07 -12.28
C LEU A 94 -10.60 15.18 -13.22
N ASN A 95 -10.99 15.11 -14.50
CA ASN A 95 -11.08 16.21 -15.48
C ASN A 95 -9.86 17.12 -15.75
N GLY A 96 -8.63 16.69 -15.43
CA GLY A 96 -7.41 17.24 -16.03
C GLY A 96 -6.99 18.66 -15.59
N VAL A 97 -7.65 19.25 -14.59
CA VAL A 97 -7.20 20.52 -13.99
C VAL A 97 -6.40 20.21 -12.75
N ASP A 98 -5.10 20.50 -12.74
CA ASP A 98 -4.23 20.29 -11.58
C ASP A 98 -4.75 21.02 -10.32
N ASN A 99 -4.86 20.28 -9.21
CA ASN A 99 -5.31 20.79 -7.91
C ASN A 99 -4.29 20.38 -6.86
N TRP A 100 -3.28 21.22 -6.70
CA TRP A 100 -2.18 20.99 -5.79
C TRP A 100 -2.56 21.43 -4.37
N LYS A 101 -2.47 20.50 -3.43
CA LYS A 101 -2.62 20.77 -1.99
C LYS A 101 -1.26 20.71 -1.33
N LYS A 102 -0.86 21.81 -0.68
CA LYS A 102 0.37 21.88 0.12
C LYS A 102 0.10 21.43 1.54
N SER A 103 1.04 20.68 2.12
CA SER A 103 1.15 20.47 3.56
C SER A 103 2.59 20.54 4.00
N THR A 104 2.74 20.88 5.27
CA THR A 104 4.02 21.11 5.91
C THR A 104 4.08 20.32 7.20
N VAL A 105 5.23 19.75 7.49
CA VAL A 105 5.54 19.09 8.77
C VAL A 105 6.87 19.62 9.25
N ASP A 106 6.92 20.01 10.51
CA ASP A 106 8.10 20.55 11.17
C ASP A 106 8.29 19.82 12.50
N ILE A 107 9.40 19.11 12.62
CA ILE A 107 9.79 18.38 13.82
C ILE A 107 11.04 19.06 14.38
N LYS A 108 10.92 19.63 15.58
CA LYS A 108 12.03 20.25 16.31
C LYS A 108 12.20 19.57 17.64
N GLY A 109 13.42 19.21 18.01
CA GLY A 109 13.62 18.54 19.28
C GLY A 109 15.08 18.32 19.63
N VAL A 110 15.27 17.51 20.65
CA VAL A 110 16.58 17.09 21.13
C VAL A 110 16.71 15.59 20.92
N LEU A 111 17.58 15.17 20.00
CA LEU A 111 17.87 13.77 19.76
C LEU A 111 18.98 13.30 20.71
N ASN A 112 18.63 12.36 21.56
CA ASN A 112 19.49 11.72 22.54
C ASN A 112 20.02 10.41 21.95
N MET A 113 21.34 10.22 21.99
CA MET A 113 22.02 9.04 21.45
C MET A 113 22.88 8.38 22.53
N ARG A 114 22.76 7.06 22.66
CA ARG A 114 23.62 6.26 23.56
C ARG A 114 24.24 5.09 22.80
N VAL A 115 25.54 4.91 22.91
CA VAL A 115 26.21 3.67 22.47
C VAL A 115 26.12 2.66 23.62
N PHE A 116 25.36 1.58 23.45
CA PHE A 116 25.18 0.55 24.48
C PHE A 116 26.37 -0.40 24.52
N GLY A 117 26.83 -0.86 23.35
CA GLY A 117 27.94 -1.78 23.27
C GLY A 117 28.39 -2.04 21.85
N GLN A 118 29.48 -2.78 21.73
CA GLN A 118 30.06 -3.23 20.46
C GLN A 118 30.26 -4.74 20.52
N LYS A 119 29.83 -5.44 19.47
CA LYS A 119 30.22 -6.81 19.14
C LYS A 119 31.15 -6.78 17.93
N THR A 120 31.70 -7.93 17.55
CA THR A 120 32.78 -8.09 16.56
C THR A 120 32.61 -7.22 15.31
N ASP A 121 31.41 -7.13 14.75
CA ASP A 121 31.09 -6.41 13.52
C ASP A 121 29.87 -5.47 13.65
N GLN A 122 29.44 -5.17 14.89
CA GLN A 122 28.20 -4.43 15.16
C GLN A 122 28.30 -3.48 16.35
N ILE A 123 27.66 -2.33 16.26
CA ILE A 123 27.48 -1.35 17.32
C ILE A 123 26.00 -1.26 17.66
N TYR A 124 25.66 -1.32 18.93
CA TYR A 124 24.29 -1.11 19.40
C TYR A 124 24.14 0.34 19.86
N VAL A 125 23.29 1.10 19.18
CA VAL A 125 23.04 2.52 19.46
C VAL A 125 21.56 2.72 19.74
N GLY A 126 21.24 3.34 20.87
CA GLY A 126 19.87 3.79 21.14
C GLY A 126 19.66 5.24 20.77
N PHE A 127 18.42 5.55 20.39
CA PHE A 127 17.96 6.89 20.03
C PHE A 127 16.65 7.23 20.75
N GLN A 128 16.54 8.46 21.26
CA GLN A 128 15.32 9.02 21.86
C GLN A 128 15.20 10.50 21.53
N ILE A 129 14.08 10.97 20.99
CA ILE A 129 13.86 12.39 20.74
C ILE A 129 13.05 13.01 21.89
N SER A 130 13.70 13.80 22.75
CA SER A 130 13.05 14.44 23.89
C SER A 130 13.83 15.66 24.42
N PRO A 131 13.18 16.84 24.57
CA PRO A 131 11.81 17.13 24.15
C PRO A 131 11.66 17.14 22.63
N VAL A 132 10.43 16.98 22.13
CA VAL A 132 10.09 17.16 20.71
C VAL A 132 8.82 18.00 20.55
N GLN A 133 8.84 18.87 19.55
CA GLN A 133 7.72 19.65 19.06
C GLN A 133 7.41 19.20 17.64
N ILE A 134 6.14 18.88 17.38
CA ILE A 134 5.67 18.45 16.06
C ILE A 134 4.57 19.40 15.63
N ILE A 135 4.85 20.19 14.59
CA ILE A 135 3.92 21.12 13.97
C ILE A 135 3.61 20.62 12.58
N ALA A 136 2.34 20.53 12.26
CA ALA A 136 1.91 19.78 11.10
C ALA A 136 0.69 20.49 10.54
N SER A 137 0.78 20.98 9.30
CA SER A 137 -0.16 21.92 8.69
C SER A 137 -0.50 23.09 9.64
N GLN A 138 0.54 23.68 10.25
CA GLN A 138 0.45 24.77 11.25
C GLN A 138 -0.20 24.41 12.59
N GLN A 139 -0.58 23.14 12.81
CA GLN A 139 -1.15 22.68 14.07
C GLN A 139 -0.12 21.88 14.88
N ARG A 140 0.05 22.25 16.15
CA ARG A 140 0.90 21.48 17.09
C ARG A 140 0.21 20.17 17.49
N LEU A 141 0.96 19.08 17.57
CA LEU A 141 0.45 17.73 17.86
C LEU A 141 0.98 17.17 19.20
N PRO A 142 0.54 17.69 20.36
CA PRO A 142 1.12 17.31 21.67
C PRO A 142 1.00 15.84 22.04
N ASP A 143 -0.06 15.15 21.61
CA ASP A 143 -0.24 13.72 21.90
C ASP A 143 0.80 12.86 21.17
N ILE A 144 1.12 13.23 19.92
CA ILE A 144 2.19 12.60 19.13
C ILE A 144 3.56 12.98 19.70
N GLU A 145 3.74 14.24 20.13
CA GLU A 145 4.97 14.66 20.83
C GLU A 145 5.23 13.78 22.06
N LYS A 146 4.21 13.60 22.92
CA LYS A 146 4.30 12.75 24.11
C LYS A 146 4.67 11.30 23.75
N MET A 147 4.06 10.76 22.70
CA MET A 147 4.33 9.42 22.19
C MET A 147 5.83 9.23 21.86
N TYR A 148 6.43 10.16 21.10
CA TYR A 148 7.85 10.10 20.76
C TYR A 148 8.79 10.41 21.93
N GLN A 149 8.42 11.34 22.82
CA GLN A 149 9.25 11.75 23.96
C GLN A 149 9.49 10.63 24.97
N GLN A 150 8.50 9.74 25.15
CA GLN A 150 8.55 8.69 26.17
C GLN A 150 9.34 7.45 25.73
N ARG A 151 9.75 7.37 24.45
CA ARG A 151 10.24 6.13 23.86
C ARG A 151 11.63 6.29 23.31
N PHE A 152 12.45 5.28 23.55
CA PHE A 152 13.69 5.09 22.83
C PHE A 152 13.64 3.76 22.09
N PHE A 153 14.38 3.68 21.01
CA PHE A 153 14.55 2.46 20.22
C PHE A 153 16.04 2.22 20.02
N MET A 154 16.40 1.00 19.62
CA MET A 154 17.79 0.61 19.41
C MET A 154 18.03 0.20 17.97
N VAL A 155 19.22 0.49 17.47
CA VAL A 155 19.69 0.13 16.15
C VAL A 155 21.00 -0.62 16.29
N SER A 156 21.13 -1.74 15.59
CA SER A 156 22.43 -2.35 15.33
C SER A 156 23.01 -1.76 14.06
N LEU A 157 24.18 -1.15 14.16
CA LEU A 157 24.91 -0.56 13.04
C LEU A 157 26.16 -1.41 12.75
N SER A 158 26.63 -1.46 11.51
CA SER A 158 28.00 -1.89 11.23
C SER A 158 29.01 -0.85 11.74
N LEU A 159 30.29 -1.21 11.78
CA LEU A 159 31.36 -0.27 12.18
C LEU A 159 31.41 0.94 11.24
N GLU A 160 31.02 0.76 9.99
CA GLU A 160 30.92 1.77 8.93
C GLU A 160 29.63 2.59 8.98
N GLY A 161 28.70 2.31 9.90
CA GLY A 161 27.45 3.04 10.06
C GLY A 161 26.23 2.46 9.35
N LYS A 162 26.31 1.26 8.75
CA LYS A 162 25.17 0.59 8.10
C LYS A 162 24.16 0.06 9.13
N PRO A 163 22.88 0.48 9.15
CA PRO A 163 21.84 -0.21 9.90
C PRO A 163 21.69 -1.65 9.43
N LYS A 164 21.79 -2.58 10.38
CA LYS A 164 21.60 -4.03 10.19
C LYS A 164 20.24 -4.48 10.71
N ALA A 165 19.82 -3.96 11.86
CA ALA A 165 18.51 -4.25 12.45
C ALA A 165 18.05 -3.12 13.38
N PHE A 166 16.73 -2.98 13.52
CA PHE A 166 16.09 -2.05 14.44
C PHE A 166 15.30 -2.85 15.49
N PHE A 167 15.32 -2.37 16.73
CA PHE A 167 14.66 -3.00 17.87
C PHE A 167 13.74 -1.99 18.56
N PHE A 168 12.48 -2.38 18.73
CA PHE A 168 11.40 -1.56 19.30
C PHE A 168 10.64 -2.33 20.37
N SER A 169 9.99 -1.63 21.30
CA SER A 169 9.01 -2.24 22.21
C SER A 169 7.91 -2.96 21.43
N ALA A 170 7.50 -4.14 21.88
CA ALA A 170 6.53 -4.98 21.18
C ALA A 170 5.17 -4.26 20.98
N GLY A 171 4.78 -3.38 21.90
CA GLY A 171 3.57 -2.57 21.79
C GLY A 171 3.59 -1.47 20.71
N LEU A 172 4.73 -1.19 20.06
CA LEU A 172 4.83 -0.15 19.02
C LEU A 172 4.34 -0.70 17.67
N GLN A 173 3.38 -0.02 17.04
CA GLN A 173 2.83 -0.42 15.73
C GLN A 173 3.85 -0.27 14.58
N GLN A 174 3.67 -1.01 13.49
CA GLN A 174 4.64 -1.07 12.40
C GLN A 174 4.85 0.29 11.71
N GLU A 175 3.82 1.12 11.60
CA GLU A 175 3.87 2.46 11.01
C GLU A 175 4.75 3.41 11.83
N ASP A 176 4.62 3.35 13.15
CA ASP A 176 5.43 4.17 14.05
C ASP A 176 6.89 3.73 14.02
N ARG A 177 7.14 2.42 13.91
CA ARG A 177 8.50 1.86 13.69
C ARG A 177 9.11 2.42 12.41
N LYS A 178 8.37 2.42 11.30
CA LYS A 178 8.82 2.99 10.01
C LYS A 178 9.20 4.47 10.15
N THR A 179 8.42 5.25 10.89
CA THR A 179 8.73 6.67 11.13
C THR A 179 10.02 6.86 11.94
N LEU A 180 10.23 6.04 12.97
CA LEU A 180 11.47 6.07 13.76
C LEU A 180 12.71 5.60 12.97
N ILE A 181 12.54 4.61 12.10
CA ILE A 181 13.57 4.15 11.15
C ILE A 181 14.01 5.32 10.25
N ASP A 182 13.05 6.07 9.72
CA ASP A 182 13.32 7.21 8.83
C ASP A 182 14.11 8.34 9.49
N ILE A 183 13.91 8.58 10.79
CA ILE A 183 14.73 9.54 11.54
C ILE A 183 16.21 9.14 11.47
N VAL A 184 16.52 7.85 11.63
CA VAL A 184 17.90 7.34 11.54
C VAL A 184 18.41 7.37 10.10
N ASN A 185 17.62 6.89 9.14
CA ASN A 185 17.98 6.86 7.73
C ASN A 185 18.26 8.27 7.17
N GLY A 186 17.52 9.28 7.63
CA GLY A 186 17.73 10.68 7.25
C GLY A 186 19.09 11.25 7.67
N MET A 187 19.73 10.68 8.69
CA MET A 187 21.06 11.09 9.18
C MET A 187 22.18 10.09 8.82
N GLN A 188 21.82 9.01 8.12
CA GLN A 188 22.70 7.88 7.91
C GLN A 188 23.81 8.19 6.91
N ILE A 189 25.03 7.76 7.29
CA ILE A 189 26.26 7.90 6.51
C ILE A 189 26.98 6.56 6.57
N TYR A 190 27.57 6.18 5.44
CA TYR A 190 28.41 5.01 5.32
C TYR A 190 29.85 5.42 5.05
N LEU A 191 30.78 4.97 5.89
CA LEU A 191 32.20 5.21 5.68
C LEU A 191 32.84 4.07 4.89
N PRO A 192 33.77 4.34 3.97
CA PRO A 192 34.40 3.30 3.20
C PRO A 192 35.40 2.53 4.08
N THR A 193 35.46 1.21 3.95
CA THR A 193 36.41 0.37 4.70
C THR A 193 37.85 0.56 4.26
N LYS A 194 38.06 1.09 3.04
CA LYS A 194 39.35 1.44 2.47
C LYS A 194 39.38 2.95 2.19
N PRO A 195 40.57 3.60 2.23
CA PRO A 195 40.66 5.00 1.87
C PRO A 195 40.10 5.23 0.46
N ALA A 196 39.03 6.01 0.35
CA ALA A 196 38.39 6.38 -0.90
C ALA A 196 37.95 7.85 -0.81
N GLN A 197 38.17 8.60 -1.90
CA GLN A 197 37.68 9.96 -1.99
C GLN A 197 36.18 9.99 -2.32
N GLU A 198 35.73 9.02 -3.10
CA GLU A 198 34.36 8.85 -3.57
C GLU A 198 34.00 7.35 -3.57
N TRP A 199 32.76 7.02 -3.23
CA TRP A 199 32.25 5.64 -3.28
C TRP A 199 30.74 5.62 -3.52
N THR A 200 30.27 4.59 -4.23
CA THR A 200 28.85 4.36 -4.52
C THR A 200 28.36 3.14 -3.77
N ILE A 201 27.18 3.23 -3.18
CA ILE A 201 26.51 2.10 -2.54
C ILE A 201 25.01 2.10 -2.86
N GLN A 202 24.37 0.97 -2.60
CA GLN A 202 22.91 0.86 -2.57
C GLN A 202 22.42 1.04 -1.13
N GLU A 203 21.42 1.90 -0.97
CA GLU A 203 20.73 2.17 0.28
C GLU A 203 19.24 1.88 0.16
N LYS A 204 18.56 1.84 1.30
CA LYS A 204 17.13 1.61 1.38
C LYS A 204 16.51 2.58 2.38
N ASP A 205 15.41 3.20 1.98
CA ASP A 205 14.51 3.95 2.86
C ASP A 205 13.09 3.38 2.74
N ILE A 206 12.09 4.04 3.34
CA ILE A 206 10.71 3.57 3.25
C ILE A 206 10.13 3.72 1.82
N ALA A 207 10.75 4.49 0.94
CA ALA A 207 10.32 4.66 -0.45
C ALA A 207 10.80 3.53 -1.36
N GLY A 208 11.91 2.88 -1.00
CA GLY A 208 12.49 1.81 -1.79
C GLY A 208 14.00 1.76 -1.69
N GLU A 209 14.63 1.13 -2.66
CA GLU A 209 16.08 1.03 -2.78
C GLU A 209 16.59 2.08 -3.76
N TYR A 210 17.75 2.66 -3.47
CA TYR A 210 18.31 3.73 -4.27
C TYR A 210 19.84 3.67 -4.31
N GLU A 211 20.38 4.16 -5.41
CA GLU A 211 21.81 4.39 -5.56
C GLU A 211 22.20 5.73 -4.95
N VAL A 212 23.32 5.75 -4.24
CA VAL A 212 23.87 6.93 -3.60
C VAL A 212 25.38 7.00 -3.78
N VAL A 213 25.86 8.22 -4.01
CA VAL A 213 27.28 8.54 -4.11
C VAL A 213 27.69 9.32 -2.87
N TYR A 214 28.80 8.90 -2.26
CA TYR A 214 29.44 9.58 -1.16
C TYR A 214 30.77 10.16 -1.58
N SER A 215 31.17 11.28 -0.99
CA SER A 215 32.49 11.87 -1.20
C SER A 215 33.03 12.58 0.03
N THR A 216 34.35 12.67 0.15
CA THR A 216 35.06 13.49 1.17
C THR A 216 35.28 14.93 0.69
N SER A 217 35.02 15.21 -0.58
CA SER A 217 35.07 16.54 -1.17
C SER A 217 33.68 16.95 -1.67
N PRO A 218 33.36 18.25 -1.76
CA PRO A 218 32.11 18.68 -2.36
C PRO A 218 31.97 18.10 -3.77
N ILE A 219 30.83 17.47 -4.04
CA ILE A 219 30.55 16.87 -5.36
C ILE A 219 30.29 17.99 -6.40
N SER A 220 29.76 19.14 -5.97
CA SER A 220 29.67 20.34 -6.79
C SER A 220 30.98 21.14 -6.73
N LYS A 221 31.38 21.80 -7.84
CA LYS A 221 32.62 22.60 -7.96
C LYS A 221 32.67 23.86 -7.06
N ALA A 222 31.90 23.91 -5.97
CA ALA A 222 31.97 24.99 -5.00
C ALA A 222 33.31 24.94 -4.24
N LYS A 223 34.07 26.03 -4.28
CA LYS A 223 35.34 26.14 -3.54
C LYS A 223 35.08 26.06 -2.03
N LEU A 224 35.72 25.10 -1.35
CA LEU A 224 35.77 25.01 0.11
C LEU A 224 36.38 26.29 0.70
N THR A 225 35.82 26.78 1.80
CA THR A 225 36.36 27.95 2.50
C THR A 225 37.46 27.52 3.48
N ALA A 226 38.51 28.33 3.65
CA ALA A 226 39.69 27.98 4.48
C ALA A 226 39.35 27.71 5.96
N THR A 227 38.20 28.20 6.44
CA THR A 227 37.65 28.01 7.79
C THR A 227 37.16 26.58 8.10
N GLU A 228 37.01 25.70 7.10
CA GLU A 228 36.48 24.34 7.32
C GLU A 228 37.55 23.33 7.76
N LYS A 229 38.85 23.66 7.68
CA LYS A 229 39.95 22.70 7.90
C LYS A 229 40.16 22.26 9.36
N THR A 230 39.60 22.93 10.36
CA THR A 230 39.87 22.64 11.79
C THR A 230 38.71 21.95 12.53
N SER A 231 37.58 21.69 11.87
CA SER A 231 36.32 21.32 12.57
C SER A 231 35.85 19.88 12.38
N GLY A 232 36.55 19.06 11.60
CA GLY A 232 36.19 17.66 11.30
C GLY A 232 36.37 17.33 9.82
N ILE A 233 36.12 16.07 9.46
CA ILE A 233 36.13 15.57 8.08
C ILE A 233 34.72 15.69 7.52
N PRO A 234 34.48 16.52 6.48
CA PRO A 234 33.18 16.58 5.83
C PRO A 234 32.96 15.34 4.96
N ILE A 235 31.76 14.79 5.02
CA ILE A 235 31.26 13.71 4.16
C ILE A 235 30.02 14.23 3.43
N TYR A 236 30.06 14.18 2.12
CA TYR A 236 28.97 14.54 1.23
C TYR A 236 28.26 13.27 0.78
N LYS A 237 26.93 13.33 0.67
CA LYS A 237 26.07 12.24 0.18
C LYS A 237 25.13 12.82 -0.86
N GLN A 238 24.94 12.11 -1.97
CA GLN A 238 24.01 12.49 -3.03
C GLN A 238 23.22 11.26 -3.47
N LYS A 239 21.92 11.26 -3.21
CA LYS A 239 20.99 10.26 -3.75
C LYS A 239 20.87 10.48 -5.27
N ILE A 240 21.07 9.44 -6.06
CA ILE A 240 21.10 9.53 -7.53
C ILE A 240 19.73 9.18 -8.12
N HIS A 241 19.26 7.96 -7.88
CA HIS A 241 17.97 7.48 -8.37
C HIS A 241 17.49 6.28 -7.55
N TYR A 242 16.19 6.04 -7.53
CA TYR A 242 15.62 4.81 -6.97
C TYR A 242 15.77 3.66 -7.97
N THR A 243 16.34 2.55 -7.51
CA THR A 243 16.51 1.31 -8.27
C THR A 243 15.30 0.39 -8.11
N SER A 244 14.61 0.48 -6.97
CA SER A 244 13.30 -0.10 -6.75
C SER A 244 12.45 0.86 -5.91
N VAL A 245 11.16 0.90 -6.19
CA VAL A 245 10.20 1.63 -5.35
C VAL A 245 9.43 0.58 -4.56
N SER A 246 9.39 0.73 -3.24
CA SER A 246 8.57 -0.09 -2.37
C SER A 246 7.12 0.04 -2.82
N HIS A 247 6.62 -0.96 -3.55
CA HIS A 247 5.21 -1.12 -3.79
C HIS A 247 4.59 -1.52 -2.44
N THR A 248 4.12 -0.55 -1.66
CA THR A 248 3.05 -0.87 -0.72
C THR A 248 1.93 -1.46 -1.56
N LYS A 249 1.46 -2.67 -1.21
CA LYS A 249 0.44 -3.41 -1.97
C LYS A 249 -0.74 -2.46 -2.21
N GLN A 250 -0.77 -1.82 -3.37
CA GLN A 250 -1.91 -1.01 -3.74
C GLN A 250 -3.06 -1.99 -3.78
N LYS A 251 -4.08 -1.80 -2.93
CA LYS A 251 -5.35 -2.52 -3.07
C LYS A 251 -5.71 -2.46 -4.55
N LYS A 252 -5.77 -3.64 -5.20
CA LYS A 252 -5.65 -3.95 -6.65
C LYS A 252 -6.64 -3.24 -7.60
N ALA A 253 -7.20 -2.09 -7.24
CA ALA A 253 -8.28 -1.41 -7.94
C ALA A 253 -7.84 -0.64 -9.19
N GLN A 254 -6.53 -0.45 -9.43
CA GLN A 254 -6.04 0.04 -10.72
C GLN A 254 -4.89 -0.83 -11.24
N PRO A 255 -4.87 -1.10 -12.57
CA PRO A 255 -3.82 -1.90 -13.20
C PRO A 255 -2.43 -1.34 -12.93
N ASP A 256 -1.40 -2.17 -13.06
CA ASP A 256 0.04 -1.97 -12.79
C ASP A 256 0.64 -0.69 -13.41
N VAL A 257 0.17 0.49 -13.04
CA VAL A 257 0.78 1.75 -13.45
C VAL A 257 2.02 1.96 -12.58
N PRO A 258 3.23 1.93 -13.15
CA PRO A 258 4.45 1.99 -12.35
C PRO A 258 4.51 3.31 -11.59
N LEU A 259 4.79 3.20 -10.29
CA LEU A 259 5.11 4.32 -9.42
C LEU A 259 6.61 4.60 -9.55
N ASN A 260 6.95 5.78 -10.05
CA ASN A 260 8.34 6.21 -10.20
C ASN A 260 8.65 7.33 -9.21
N ILE A 261 9.85 7.31 -8.62
CA ILE A 261 10.36 8.39 -7.76
C ILE A 261 11.60 9.00 -8.41
N ASN A 262 11.48 10.26 -8.80
CA ASN A 262 12.56 11.04 -9.38
C ASN A 262 13.24 11.86 -8.29
N VAL A 263 14.56 11.74 -8.20
CA VAL A 263 15.38 12.56 -7.31
C VAL A 263 15.74 13.85 -8.06
N VAL A 264 15.07 14.95 -7.72
CA VAL A 264 15.28 16.26 -8.37
C VAL A 264 16.51 16.96 -7.79
N GLN A 265 16.71 16.85 -6.48
CA GLN A 265 17.83 17.44 -5.77
C GLN A 265 18.15 16.60 -4.53
N SER A 266 19.44 16.40 -4.23
CA SER A 266 19.90 15.70 -3.03
C SER A 266 21.25 16.27 -2.59
N ASP A 267 21.22 17.22 -1.67
CA ASP A 267 22.41 17.84 -1.08
C ASP A 267 22.50 17.43 0.38
N PHE A 268 23.38 16.49 0.70
CA PHE A 268 23.63 16.08 2.09
C PHE A 268 25.09 16.31 2.46
N LYS A 269 25.32 16.88 3.65
CA LYS A 269 26.63 17.09 4.24
C LYS A 269 26.61 16.69 5.71
N ALA A 270 27.54 15.84 6.09
CA ALA A 270 27.85 15.53 7.47
C ALA A 270 29.28 15.93 7.82
N THR A 271 29.54 16.22 9.09
CA THR A 271 30.90 16.49 9.59
C THR A 271 31.23 15.52 10.71
N ILE A 272 32.27 14.73 10.53
CA ILE A 272 32.75 13.75 11.51
C ILE A 272 33.95 14.35 12.25
N ALA A 273 33.97 14.28 13.58
CA ALA A 273 35.10 14.75 14.37
C ALA A 273 35.47 13.73 15.45
N HIS A 274 36.77 13.60 15.71
CA HIS A 274 37.32 12.53 16.57
C HIS A 274 36.81 12.56 18.03
N GLN A 275 36.33 13.71 18.52
CA GLN A 275 35.75 13.79 19.87
C GLN A 275 34.33 13.22 20.00
N TYR A 276 33.68 12.85 18.88
CA TYR A 276 32.30 12.40 18.83
C TYR A 276 32.23 10.97 18.31
N ALA A 277 31.32 10.16 18.86
CA ALA A 277 31.20 8.77 18.43
C ALA A 277 30.67 8.65 16.99
N TRP A 278 29.65 9.45 16.64
CA TRP A 278 29.01 9.41 15.34
C TRP A 278 29.39 10.60 14.44
N PHE A 279 28.70 11.73 14.58
CA PHE A 279 29.00 12.97 13.86
C PHE A 279 28.86 14.20 14.74
N LYS A 280 29.40 15.33 14.26
CA LYS A 280 29.24 16.67 14.84
C LYS A 280 28.00 17.37 14.30
N THR A 281 27.82 17.34 12.98
CA THR A 281 26.66 17.95 12.30
C THR A 281 26.22 17.13 11.11
N VAL A 282 24.94 17.23 10.76
CA VAL A 282 24.31 16.78 9.52
C VAL A 282 23.44 17.92 9.00
N SER A 283 23.49 18.19 7.70
CA SER A 283 22.57 19.05 6.99
C SER A 283 22.16 18.39 5.68
N SER A 284 20.87 18.29 5.40
CA SER A 284 20.32 17.72 4.17
C SER A 284 19.28 18.62 3.56
N HIS A 285 19.27 18.70 2.24
CA HIS A 285 18.24 19.32 1.43
C HIS A 285 17.90 18.38 0.26
N GLU A 286 16.68 17.86 0.23
CA GLU A 286 16.23 16.90 -0.76
C GLU A 286 14.95 17.39 -1.44
N LYS A 287 14.85 17.18 -2.75
CA LYS A 287 13.61 17.36 -3.52
C LYS A 287 13.31 16.09 -4.30
N LEU A 288 12.12 15.55 -4.09
CA LEU A 288 11.64 14.34 -4.74
C LEU A 288 10.35 14.62 -5.51
N GLU A 289 10.19 13.96 -6.64
CA GLU A 289 8.96 13.95 -7.43
C GLU A 289 8.45 12.52 -7.56
N ARG A 290 7.18 12.27 -7.22
CA ARG A 290 6.56 10.95 -7.43
C ARG A 290 5.63 11.02 -8.63
N ARG A 291 5.66 10.00 -9.49
CA ARG A 291 4.82 9.93 -10.70
C ARG A 291 4.12 8.58 -10.78
N ILE A 292 2.85 8.61 -11.16
CA ILE A 292 2.07 7.41 -11.53
C ILE A 292 1.96 7.44 -13.06
N GLY A 293 2.73 6.57 -13.71
CA GLY A 293 2.98 6.67 -15.14
C GLY A 293 3.63 8.02 -15.47
N ASN A 294 3.01 8.79 -16.37
CA ASN A 294 3.52 10.12 -16.74
C ASN A 294 2.98 11.27 -15.87
N LYS A 295 1.99 11.01 -15.01
CA LYS A 295 1.32 12.03 -14.20
C LYS A 295 2.09 12.28 -12.90
N LEU A 296 2.39 13.54 -12.63
CA LEU A 296 3.04 13.95 -11.39
C LEU A 296 2.04 13.88 -10.23
N LEU A 297 2.37 13.06 -9.24
CA LEU A 297 1.55 12.75 -8.06
C LEU A 297 1.86 13.70 -6.91
N THR A 298 3.13 13.74 -6.52
CA THR A 298 3.60 14.57 -5.41
C THR A 298 4.92 15.25 -5.74
N LYS A 299 5.13 16.41 -5.13
CA LYS A 299 6.44 17.06 -4.98
C LYS A 299 6.73 17.15 -3.50
N THR A 300 7.91 16.69 -3.10
CA THR A 300 8.32 16.70 -1.69
C THR A 300 9.66 17.41 -1.58
N ARG A 301 9.78 18.29 -0.58
CA ARG A 301 11.02 18.94 -0.19
C ARG A 301 11.28 18.59 1.27
N ASN A 302 12.45 18.02 1.54
CA ASN A 302 12.90 17.66 2.88
C ASN A 302 14.14 18.51 3.23
N ASP A 303 14.09 19.19 4.36
CA ASP A 303 15.24 19.89 4.95
C ASP A 303 15.52 19.25 6.33
N LEU A 304 16.76 18.84 6.58
CA LEU A 304 17.17 18.25 7.86
C LEU A 304 18.42 18.98 8.36
N THR A 305 18.42 19.37 9.63
CA THR A 305 19.60 19.89 10.33
C THR A 305 19.73 19.18 11.67
N VAL A 306 20.91 18.64 11.93
CA VAL A 306 21.26 17.98 13.18
C VAL A 306 22.63 18.49 13.61
N SER A 307 22.76 18.95 14.85
CA SER A 307 24.04 19.45 15.36
C SER A 307 24.24 19.04 16.80
N ILE A 308 25.47 18.69 17.17
CA ILE A 308 25.82 18.39 18.55
C ILE A 308 25.38 19.56 19.45
N SER A 309 24.65 19.23 20.51
CA SER A 309 24.09 20.20 21.43
C SER A 309 24.97 20.34 22.66
N SER A 310 25.07 21.55 23.19
CA SER A 310 25.71 21.82 24.49
C SER A 310 24.74 21.69 25.66
N ARG A 311 23.49 21.25 25.42
CA ARG A 311 22.48 21.05 26.47
C ARG A 311 22.91 19.98 27.46
N SER A 312 22.55 20.17 28.73
CA SER A 312 22.70 19.14 29.75
C SER A 312 21.80 17.94 29.45
N ILE A 313 22.35 16.74 29.64
CA ILE A 313 21.59 15.49 29.54
C ILE A 313 20.49 15.51 30.61
N ASN A 314 19.23 15.28 30.22
CA ASN A 314 18.15 15.02 31.17
C ASN A 314 18.27 13.57 31.65
N PRO A 315 18.69 13.29 32.90
CA PRO A 315 18.94 11.92 33.37
C PRO A 315 17.67 11.07 33.43
N ASP A 316 16.48 11.65 33.46
CA ASP A 316 15.22 10.94 33.65
C ASP A 316 14.70 10.27 32.37
N LEU A 317 15.36 10.49 31.21
CA LEU A 317 14.96 9.84 29.96
C LEU A 317 15.27 8.34 30.01
N ALA A 318 14.33 7.53 29.50
CA ALA A 318 14.41 6.07 29.46
C ALA A 318 15.73 5.54 28.86
N ILE A 319 16.25 6.17 27.81
CA ILE A 319 17.53 5.78 27.18
C ILE A 319 18.73 5.84 28.14
N TRP A 320 18.71 6.72 29.15
CA TRP A 320 19.77 6.85 30.14
C TRP A 320 19.60 5.93 31.34
N GLN A 321 18.36 5.55 31.64
CA GLN A 321 17.99 4.61 32.71
C GLN A 321 18.09 3.14 32.29
N ALA A 322 18.09 2.88 30.97
CA ALA A 322 18.22 1.53 30.42
C ALA A 322 19.54 0.85 30.81
N ASP A 323 19.50 -0.49 30.95
CA ASP A 323 20.67 -1.34 31.22
C ASP A 323 21.77 -1.08 30.17
N ALA A 324 23.03 -1.18 30.57
CA ALA A 324 24.15 -0.98 29.66
C ALA A 324 24.30 -2.12 28.64
N ASP A 325 23.85 -3.32 28.98
CA ASP A 325 23.88 -4.49 28.10
C ASP A 325 22.75 -4.41 27.04
N PRO A 326 23.09 -4.32 25.73
CA PRO A 326 22.08 -4.22 24.68
C PRO A 326 21.14 -5.42 24.63
N GLU A 327 21.59 -6.63 24.98
CA GLU A 327 20.74 -7.83 24.93
C GLU A 327 19.59 -7.76 25.94
N LYS A 328 19.87 -7.23 27.14
CA LYS A 328 18.83 -7.03 28.16
C LYS A 328 17.81 -5.97 27.75
N VAL A 329 18.26 -4.92 27.07
CA VAL A 329 17.36 -3.89 26.54
C VAL A 329 16.47 -4.46 25.43
N ILE A 330 17.04 -5.23 24.50
CA ILE A 330 16.29 -5.92 23.44
C ILE A 330 15.28 -6.91 24.04
N LEU A 331 15.67 -7.65 25.08
CA LEU A 331 14.77 -8.55 25.79
C LEU A 331 13.62 -7.79 26.47
N ALA A 332 13.92 -6.66 27.13
CA ALA A 332 12.90 -5.81 27.75
C ALA A 332 11.91 -5.26 26.70
N PHE A 333 12.38 -4.86 25.53
CA PHE A 333 11.53 -4.45 24.41
C PHE A 333 10.57 -5.55 23.96
N LYS A 334 11.03 -6.81 23.87
CA LYS A 334 10.18 -7.96 23.52
C LYS A 334 9.14 -8.27 24.61
N GLN A 335 9.47 -8.01 25.87
CA GLN A 335 8.59 -8.27 27.02
C GLN A 335 7.60 -7.13 27.30
N ASP A 336 7.85 -5.93 26.80
CA ASP A 336 6.94 -4.79 26.95
C ASP A 336 5.68 -4.96 26.10
N LYS A 337 4.64 -5.53 26.74
CA LYS A 337 3.30 -5.70 26.19
C LYS A 337 2.38 -4.50 26.42
N THR A 338 2.91 -3.38 26.92
CA THR A 338 2.09 -2.19 27.14
C THR A 338 1.53 -1.74 25.80
N LYS A 339 0.21 -1.89 25.60
CA LYS A 339 -0.43 -1.42 24.37
C LYS A 339 -0.21 0.08 24.30
N GLN A 340 0.39 0.50 23.20
CA GLN A 340 0.71 1.89 22.95
C GLN A 340 -0.19 2.37 21.83
N LEU A 341 -0.87 3.50 22.06
CA LEU A 341 -1.61 4.15 20.99
C LEU A 341 -0.62 4.55 19.89
N SER A 342 -0.92 4.13 18.68
CA SER A 342 -0.22 4.53 17.47
C SER A 342 -0.56 5.95 17.05
N VAL A 343 0.23 6.51 16.13
CA VAL A 343 -0.16 7.79 15.49
C VAL A 343 -1.55 7.68 14.83
N ALA A 344 -1.88 6.52 14.26
CA ALA A 344 -3.17 6.27 13.64
C ALA A 344 -4.32 6.30 14.68
N GLU A 345 -4.17 5.58 15.79
CA GLU A 345 -5.18 5.56 16.87
C GLU A 345 -5.33 6.94 17.53
N ILE A 346 -4.24 7.65 17.83
CA ILE A 346 -4.28 9.02 18.38
C ILE A 346 -5.02 9.97 17.42
N ARG A 347 -4.77 9.83 16.12
CA ARG A 347 -5.47 10.58 15.08
C ARG A 347 -6.96 10.25 15.06
N GLU A 348 -7.29 8.97 15.12
CA GLU A 348 -8.66 8.48 15.12
C GLU A 348 -9.43 9.06 16.31
N GLU A 349 -8.87 9.01 17.52
CA GLU A 349 -9.45 9.62 18.72
C GLU A 349 -9.67 11.13 18.59
N ARG A 350 -8.72 11.85 17.98
CA ARG A 350 -8.86 13.29 17.72
C ARG A 350 -9.95 13.59 16.70
N LEU A 351 -10.04 12.81 15.63
CA LEU A 351 -11.10 12.92 14.63
C LEU A 351 -12.46 12.64 15.27
N LYS A 352 -12.55 11.58 16.08
CA LYS A 352 -13.74 11.24 16.85
C LYS A 352 -14.15 12.40 17.75
N THR A 353 -13.23 12.93 18.57
CA THR A 353 -13.49 14.08 19.44
C THR A 353 -13.93 15.32 18.66
N HIS A 354 -13.34 15.58 17.49
CA HIS A 354 -13.69 16.71 16.65
C HIS A 354 -15.11 16.57 16.07
N PHE A 355 -15.45 15.39 15.55
CA PHE A 355 -16.76 15.13 14.98
C PHE A 355 -17.85 15.01 16.06
N GLN A 356 -17.55 14.47 17.25
CA GLN A 356 -18.44 14.53 18.42
C GLN A 356 -18.88 15.96 18.71
N LYS A 357 -17.94 16.91 18.71
CA LYS A 357 -18.27 18.33 18.89
C LYS A 357 -19.06 18.90 17.72
N GLN A 358 -18.78 18.44 16.50
CA GLN A 358 -19.48 18.89 15.30
C GLN A 358 -20.94 18.43 15.27
N PHE A 359 -21.24 17.25 15.82
CA PHE A 359 -22.53 16.57 15.70
C PHE A 359 -23.28 16.42 17.03
N ALA A 360 -22.83 17.08 18.10
CA ALA A 360 -23.39 16.92 19.46
C ALA A 360 -24.92 17.10 19.53
N ASP A 361 -25.48 17.99 18.70
CA ASP A 361 -26.90 18.32 18.67
C ASP A 361 -27.56 17.96 17.33
N VAL A 362 -26.96 17.03 16.57
CA VAL A 362 -27.44 16.63 15.25
C VAL A 362 -28.10 15.26 15.34
N GLU A 363 -29.39 15.19 15.01
CA GLU A 363 -30.13 13.94 14.91
C GLU A 363 -29.80 13.19 13.61
N THR A 364 -29.80 11.85 13.68
CA THR A 364 -29.58 10.94 12.54
C THR A 364 -30.49 11.28 11.34
N THR A 365 -31.77 11.55 11.61
CA THR A 365 -32.78 11.89 10.60
C THR A 365 -32.41 13.14 9.81
N ALA A 366 -31.86 14.17 10.46
CA ALA A 366 -31.46 15.42 9.81
C ALA A 366 -30.30 15.23 8.81
N LEU A 367 -29.38 14.30 9.10
CA LEU A 367 -28.25 13.97 8.20
C LEU A 367 -28.65 13.08 7.04
N ILE A 368 -29.63 12.20 7.26
CA ILE A 368 -30.10 11.23 6.27
C ILE A 368 -31.10 11.88 5.30
N GLN A 369 -31.91 12.84 5.74
CA GLN A 369 -32.97 13.46 4.92
C GLN A 369 -32.50 13.96 3.52
N PRO A 370 -31.32 14.64 3.38
CA PRO A 370 -30.83 15.04 2.07
C PRO A 370 -30.52 13.84 1.15
N VAL A 371 -30.08 12.72 1.71
CA VAL A 371 -29.78 11.48 0.96
C VAL A 371 -31.08 10.76 0.57
N MET A 372 -32.06 10.72 1.47
CA MET A 372 -33.37 10.13 1.20
C MET A 372 -34.14 10.83 0.09
N THR A 373 -34.07 12.16 0.06
CA THR A 373 -34.77 12.99 -0.94
C THR A 373 -33.97 13.17 -2.24
N PHE A 374 -32.80 12.54 -2.36
CA PHE A 374 -31.96 12.62 -3.54
C PHE A 374 -32.62 11.95 -4.75
N ASP A 375 -32.77 12.70 -5.83
CA ASP A 375 -33.28 12.23 -7.12
C ASP A 375 -32.16 12.33 -8.17
N SER A 376 -31.58 11.19 -8.53
CA SER A 376 -30.49 11.09 -9.50
C SER A 376 -30.88 11.57 -10.90
N LYS A 377 -32.18 11.67 -11.22
CA LYS A 377 -32.66 12.24 -12.49
C LYS A 377 -32.62 13.77 -12.48
N LYS A 378 -32.65 14.39 -11.30
CA LYS A 378 -32.71 15.87 -11.14
C LYS A 378 -31.40 16.47 -10.64
N SER A 379 -30.57 15.69 -9.97
CA SER A 379 -29.36 16.18 -9.30
C SER A 379 -28.15 15.33 -9.62
N SER A 380 -27.00 15.98 -9.75
CA SER A 380 -25.72 15.28 -9.96
C SER A 380 -25.27 14.56 -8.69
N MET A 381 -24.52 13.47 -8.81
CA MET A 381 -23.90 12.81 -7.66
C MET A 381 -23.01 13.77 -6.84
N ALA A 382 -22.34 14.71 -7.51
CA ALA A 382 -21.47 15.69 -6.85
C ALA A 382 -22.21 16.55 -5.81
N SER A 383 -23.52 16.81 -5.98
CA SER A 383 -24.28 17.63 -5.03
C SER A 383 -24.67 16.87 -3.76
N ILE A 384 -24.75 15.54 -3.79
CA ILE A 384 -25.12 14.72 -2.62
C ILE A 384 -23.90 14.22 -1.82
N MET A 385 -22.71 14.16 -2.44
CA MET A 385 -21.48 13.72 -1.75
C MET A 385 -21.19 14.42 -0.41
N PRO A 386 -21.43 15.74 -0.24
CA PRO A 386 -21.22 16.37 1.07
C PRO A 386 -22.12 15.80 2.18
N ALA A 387 -23.36 15.40 1.86
CA ALA A 387 -24.30 14.81 2.82
C ALA A 387 -23.90 13.38 3.18
N ILE A 388 -23.52 12.56 2.19
CA ILE A 388 -23.02 11.20 2.42
C ILE A 388 -21.78 11.23 3.31
N ARG A 389 -20.83 12.13 3.02
CA ARG A 389 -19.64 12.32 3.87
C ARG A 389 -19.96 12.85 5.26
N ALA A 390 -21.06 13.58 5.45
CA ALA A 390 -21.49 13.99 6.78
C ALA A 390 -22.07 12.80 7.55
N LEU A 391 -22.87 11.96 6.89
CA LEU A 391 -23.41 10.72 7.43
C LEU A 391 -22.30 9.75 7.84
N GLU A 392 -21.32 9.49 6.97
CA GLU A 392 -20.16 8.63 7.29
C GLU A 392 -19.43 9.10 8.56
N LYS A 393 -19.15 10.41 8.67
CA LYS A 393 -18.48 10.98 9.84
C LYS A 393 -19.32 10.91 11.10
N TYR A 394 -20.64 11.00 10.95
CA TYR A 394 -21.57 10.86 12.05
C TYR A 394 -21.58 9.42 12.58
N LEU A 395 -21.77 8.44 11.69
CA LEU A 395 -21.75 7.01 12.04
C LEU A 395 -20.41 6.58 12.63
N PHE A 396 -19.30 7.11 12.11
CA PHE A 396 -17.98 6.89 12.70
C PHE A 396 -17.88 7.32 14.18
N VAL A 397 -18.63 8.35 14.57
CA VAL A 397 -18.64 8.87 15.95
C VAL A 397 -19.69 8.19 16.83
N TYR A 398 -20.85 7.91 16.27
CA TYR A 398 -22.03 7.33 16.91
C TYR A 398 -22.37 5.99 16.25
N PRO A 399 -21.58 4.93 16.49
CA PRO A 399 -21.80 3.62 15.86
C PRO A 399 -23.22 3.09 16.05
N GLU A 400 -23.82 3.36 17.21
CA GLU A 400 -25.18 2.98 17.59
C GLU A 400 -26.25 3.50 16.62
N ALA A 401 -26.02 4.65 15.96
CA ALA A 401 -26.94 5.22 14.98
C ALA A 401 -27.06 4.37 13.70
N SER A 402 -26.18 3.38 13.51
CA SER A 402 -26.30 2.41 12.41
C SER A 402 -27.58 1.57 12.51
N ALA A 403 -28.04 1.26 13.73
CA ALA A 403 -29.29 0.52 13.93
C ALA A 403 -30.53 1.36 13.55
N GLU A 404 -30.47 2.69 13.78
CA GLU A 404 -31.53 3.61 13.37
C GLU A 404 -31.67 3.66 11.85
N ILE A 405 -30.55 3.53 11.11
CA ILE A 405 -30.57 3.45 9.64
C ILE A 405 -31.40 2.27 9.15
N VAL A 406 -31.25 1.10 9.78
CA VAL A 406 -32.03 -0.11 9.42
C VAL A 406 -33.52 0.18 9.56
N THR A 407 -33.92 0.76 10.69
CA THR A 407 -35.32 1.14 10.97
C THR A 407 -35.85 2.12 9.92
N LEU A 408 -35.05 3.13 9.54
CA LEU A 408 -35.43 4.11 8.54
C LEU A 408 -35.59 3.49 7.14
N LEU A 409 -34.67 2.61 6.73
CA LEU A 409 -34.74 1.89 5.44
C LEU A 409 -35.98 0.98 5.35
N GLN A 410 -36.41 0.39 6.47
CA GLN A 410 -37.61 -0.46 6.52
C GLN A 410 -38.90 0.38 6.52
N GLN A 411 -38.94 1.49 7.24
CA GLN A 411 -40.17 2.25 7.48
C GLN A 411 -40.48 3.31 6.42
N GLN A 412 -39.47 3.88 5.76
CA GLN A 412 -39.65 5.00 4.84
C GLN A 412 -39.48 4.58 3.38
N GLU A 413 -40.30 5.15 2.49
CA GLU A 413 -40.13 4.97 1.06
C GLU A 413 -38.89 5.74 0.60
N MET A 414 -37.94 5.02 0.00
CA MET A 414 -36.70 5.59 -0.53
C MET A 414 -36.49 5.14 -1.96
N SER A 415 -35.85 5.98 -2.77
CA SER A 415 -35.40 5.54 -4.09
C SER A 415 -34.31 4.45 -3.92
N PRO A 416 -34.18 3.51 -4.89
CA PRO A 416 -33.11 2.52 -4.84
C PRO A 416 -31.71 3.14 -4.84
N THR A 417 -31.53 4.31 -5.48
CA THR A 417 -30.27 5.05 -5.44
C THR A 417 -29.98 5.61 -4.05
N SER A 418 -30.97 6.21 -3.37
CA SER A 418 -30.82 6.72 -2.01
C SER A 418 -30.50 5.61 -1.02
N SER A 419 -31.15 4.46 -1.14
CA SER A 419 -30.87 3.29 -0.31
C SER A 419 -29.45 2.79 -0.53
N ALA A 420 -29.01 2.64 -1.79
CA ALA A 420 -27.64 2.23 -2.12
C ALA A 420 -26.59 3.19 -1.54
N LEU A 421 -26.87 4.51 -1.53
CA LEU A 421 -25.98 5.51 -0.95
C LEU A 421 -25.85 5.38 0.57
N ILE A 422 -26.95 5.10 1.27
CA ILE A 422 -26.98 4.91 2.72
C ILE A 422 -26.27 3.60 3.10
N ILE A 423 -26.57 2.51 2.39
CA ILE A 423 -25.89 1.22 2.56
C ILE A 423 -24.39 1.35 2.25
N GLY A 424 -24.04 2.13 1.22
CA GLY A 424 -22.65 2.49 0.90
C GLY A 424 -21.95 3.18 2.07
N ALA A 425 -22.60 4.11 2.76
CA ALA A 425 -22.05 4.78 3.94
C ALA A 425 -21.79 3.79 5.10
N LEU A 426 -22.70 2.85 5.38
CA LEU A 426 -22.46 1.79 6.38
C LEU A 426 -21.21 0.97 6.04
N LYS A 427 -21.07 0.58 4.76
CA LYS A 427 -19.91 -0.14 4.24
C LYS A 427 -18.61 0.67 4.30
N ASP A 428 -18.66 1.97 4.06
CA ASP A 428 -17.47 2.85 4.11
C ASP A 428 -16.97 3.06 5.54
N VAL A 429 -17.87 3.10 6.51
CA VAL A 429 -17.50 3.26 7.92
C VAL A 429 -17.03 1.94 8.54
N GLY A 430 -17.71 0.82 8.24
CA GLY A 430 -17.20 -0.53 8.43
C GLY A 430 -16.92 -0.99 9.87
N HIS A 431 -17.30 -0.23 10.91
CA HIS A 431 -17.22 -0.71 12.30
C HIS A 431 -18.27 -1.81 12.57
N LEU A 432 -18.18 -2.46 13.73
CA LEU A 432 -18.98 -3.64 14.07
C LEU A 432 -20.49 -3.40 13.96
N GLU A 433 -20.98 -2.27 14.47
CA GLU A 433 -22.39 -1.88 14.46
C GLU A 433 -22.89 -1.56 13.04
N ALA A 434 -22.05 -1.00 12.17
CA ALA A 434 -22.40 -0.76 10.77
C ALA A 434 -22.49 -2.07 9.99
N GLN A 435 -21.59 -3.03 10.29
CA GLN A 435 -21.67 -4.37 9.73
C GLN A 435 -22.87 -5.15 10.26
N SER A 436 -23.23 -4.99 11.54
CA SER A 436 -24.47 -5.53 12.10
C SER A 436 -25.68 -4.95 11.38
N ALA A 437 -25.72 -3.65 11.16
CA ALA A 437 -26.79 -3.00 10.41
C ALA A 437 -26.88 -3.52 8.96
N LEU A 438 -25.74 -3.76 8.29
CA LEU A 438 -25.74 -4.40 6.97
C LEU A 438 -26.35 -5.81 7.02
N ALA A 439 -25.97 -6.63 8.01
CA ALA A 439 -26.54 -7.95 8.23
C ALA A 439 -28.06 -7.91 8.47
N ASP A 440 -28.51 -7.01 9.34
CA ASP A 440 -29.93 -6.84 9.66
C ASP A 440 -30.75 -6.40 8.44
N ILE A 441 -30.18 -5.59 7.54
CA ILE A 441 -30.87 -5.14 6.30
C ILE A 441 -31.19 -6.32 5.39
N PHE A 442 -30.26 -7.26 5.21
CA PHE A 442 -30.51 -8.40 4.32
C PHE A 442 -31.14 -9.60 5.01
N LEU A 443 -31.04 -9.75 6.34
CA LEU A 443 -31.72 -10.82 7.09
C LEU A 443 -33.16 -10.48 7.48
N ALA A 444 -33.63 -9.26 7.21
CA ALA A 444 -34.97 -8.83 7.59
C ALA A 444 -36.06 -9.73 6.96
N SER A 445 -36.91 -10.32 7.81
CA SER A 445 -37.99 -11.22 7.35
C SER A 445 -39.18 -10.48 6.72
N GLU A 446 -39.35 -9.18 7.01
CA GLU A 446 -40.33 -8.34 6.36
C GLU A 446 -39.70 -7.68 5.12
N PRO A 447 -40.37 -7.71 3.96
CA PRO A 447 -39.86 -7.06 2.77
C PRO A 447 -39.69 -5.57 3.07
N ALA A 448 -38.45 -5.08 2.96
CA ALA A 448 -38.19 -3.66 3.02
C ALA A 448 -39.07 -2.95 1.97
N LYS A 449 -39.53 -1.73 2.26
CA LYS A 449 -40.25 -0.92 1.27
C LYS A 449 -39.47 -0.72 -0.03
N ASN A 450 -38.15 -0.91 0.02
CA ASN A 450 -37.29 -1.06 -1.13
C ASN A 450 -36.80 -2.52 -1.25
N GLU A 451 -37.40 -3.27 -2.18
CA GLU A 451 -37.05 -4.66 -2.49
C GLU A 451 -35.57 -4.85 -2.90
N GLN A 452 -34.87 -3.81 -3.36
CA GLN A 452 -33.46 -3.91 -3.74
C GLN A 452 -32.49 -3.76 -2.57
N ALA A 453 -32.94 -3.32 -1.38
CA ALA A 453 -32.06 -3.05 -0.25
C ALA A 453 -31.29 -4.29 0.25
N PRO A 454 -31.90 -5.49 0.39
CA PRO A 454 -31.18 -6.71 0.77
C PRO A 454 -30.03 -7.05 -0.19
N MET A 455 -30.32 -7.12 -1.50
CA MET A 455 -29.31 -7.39 -2.53
C MET A 455 -28.20 -6.34 -2.53
N GLN A 456 -28.53 -5.06 -2.37
CA GLN A 456 -27.53 -3.99 -2.25
C GLN A 456 -26.66 -4.16 -1.01
N ALA A 457 -27.24 -4.51 0.14
CA ALA A 457 -26.48 -4.74 1.37
C ALA A 457 -25.52 -5.93 1.22
N ILE A 458 -25.99 -7.07 0.68
CA ILE A 458 -25.14 -8.23 0.37
C ILE A 458 -24.01 -7.83 -0.56
N ALA A 459 -24.29 -7.12 -1.66
CA ALA A 459 -23.26 -6.67 -2.59
C ALA A 459 -22.21 -5.76 -1.92
N MET A 460 -22.62 -4.90 -0.98
CA MET A 460 -21.71 -4.03 -0.24
C MET A 460 -20.86 -4.79 0.78
N THR A 461 -21.30 -5.94 1.31
CA THR A 461 -20.44 -6.77 2.20
C THR A 461 -19.12 -7.16 1.52
N THR A 462 -19.15 -7.40 0.21
CA THR A 462 -17.96 -7.71 -0.62
C THR A 462 -16.96 -6.57 -0.71
N GLN A 463 -17.30 -5.39 -0.17
CA GLN A 463 -16.51 -4.17 -0.16
C GLN A 463 -16.09 -3.70 1.24
N VAL A 464 -16.54 -4.37 2.29
CA VAL A 464 -16.11 -4.12 3.68
C VAL A 464 -14.64 -4.48 3.81
N ASP A 465 -13.86 -3.63 4.48
CA ASP A 465 -12.40 -3.82 4.54
C ASP A 465 -12.02 -5.01 5.41
N LYS A 466 -12.57 -5.04 6.63
CA LYS A 466 -12.35 -6.09 7.63
C LYS A 466 -13.70 -6.70 8.02
N PRO A 467 -14.22 -7.67 7.25
CA PRO A 467 -15.50 -8.29 7.55
C PRO A 467 -15.43 -9.00 8.90
N ALA A 468 -16.36 -8.67 9.80
CA ALA A 468 -16.47 -9.24 11.13
C ALA A 468 -17.17 -10.61 11.08
N PRO A 469 -16.91 -11.52 12.04
CA PRO A 469 -17.55 -12.84 12.09
C PRO A 469 -19.07 -12.80 11.98
N LEU A 470 -19.75 -11.83 12.63
CA LEU A 470 -21.21 -11.68 12.55
C LEU A 470 -21.71 -11.47 11.12
N LEU A 471 -20.94 -10.75 10.29
CA LEU A 471 -21.34 -10.43 8.91
C LEU A 471 -21.19 -11.66 8.03
N ILE A 472 -20.14 -12.46 8.30
CA ILE A 472 -19.88 -13.75 7.64
C ILE A 472 -21.00 -14.73 7.99
N ASP A 473 -21.34 -14.86 9.27
CA ASP A 473 -22.41 -15.75 9.75
C ASP A 473 -23.79 -15.34 9.20
N ALA A 474 -24.03 -14.04 9.04
CA ALA A 474 -25.23 -13.54 8.38
C ALA A 474 -25.29 -13.95 6.90
N LEU A 475 -24.18 -13.86 6.16
CA LEU A 475 -24.10 -14.35 4.78
C LEU A 475 -24.32 -15.86 4.70
N ARG A 476 -23.71 -16.65 5.60
CA ARG A 476 -23.96 -18.10 5.71
C ARG A 476 -25.43 -18.40 5.93
N THR A 477 -26.06 -17.71 6.87
CA THR A 477 -27.50 -17.83 7.14
C THR A 477 -28.31 -17.55 5.88
N MET A 478 -27.99 -16.48 5.14
CA MET A 478 -28.66 -16.14 3.89
C MET A 478 -28.49 -17.22 2.81
N THR A 479 -27.30 -17.82 2.67
CA THR A 479 -27.10 -18.91 1.69
C THR A 479 -27.96 -20.15 1.98
N GLN A 480 -28.39 -20.35 3.23
CA GLN A 480 -29.22 -21.49 3.65
C GLN A 480 -30.72 -21.26 3.47
N GLN A 481 -31.18 -20.02 3.25
CA GLN A 481 -32.61 -19.70 3.16
C GLN A 481 -33.25 -20.08 1.81
N GLU A 482 -32.43 -20.46 0.81
CA GLU A 482 -32.87 -20.84 -0.54
C GLU A 482 -33.81 -19.82 -1.22
N ASP A 483 -33.68 -18.53 -0.88
CA ASP A 483 -34.44 -17.45 -1.48
C ASP A 483 -33.69 -16.80 -2.67
N GLU A 484 -34.24 -15.70 -3.21
CA GLU A 484 -33.64 -14.96 -4.32
C GLU A 484 -32.30 -14.30 -3.99
N ASN A 485 -31.97 -14.14 -2.70
CA ASN A 485 -30.74 -13.50 -2.22
C ASN A 485 -29.65 -14.52 -1.87
N ALA A 486 -29.99 -15.80 -1.68
CA ALA A 486 -29.06 -16.87 -1.34
C ALA A 486 -27.87 -16.96 -2.32
N ASP A 487 -28.14 -16.85 -3.61
CA ASP A 487 -27.12 -16.89 -4.67
C ASP A 487 -26.15 -15.69 -4.58
N MET A 488 -26.69 -14.49 -4.32
CA MET A 488 -25.86 -13.28 -4.13
C MET A 488 -25.00 -13.38 -2.86
N ALA A 489 -25.54 -13.98 -1.79
CA ALA A 489 -24.80 -14.23 -0.56
C ALA A 489 -23.66 -15.24 -0.77
N MET A 490 -23.89 -16.28 -1.58
CA MET A 490 -22.85 -17.26 -1.95
C MET A 490 -21.69 -16.58 -2.69
N LEU A 491 -22.00 -15.73 -3.67
CA LEU A 491 -20.97 -14.92 -4.37
C LEU A 491 -20.22 -13.98 -3.41
N ALA A 492 -20.94 -13.42 -2.43
CA ALA A 492 -20.35 -12.53 -1.44
C ALA A 492 -19.41 -13.26 -0.48
N LEU A 493 -19.75 -14.48 -0.05
CA LEU A 493 -18.85 -15.34 0.75
C LEU A 493 -17.54 -15.60 0.00
N GLY A 494 -17.59 -15.90 -1.30
CA GLY A 494 -16.39 -16.05 -2.13
C GLY A 494 -15.51 -14.78 -2.13
N ALA A 495 -16.12 -13.61 -2.31
CA ALA A 495 -15.39 -12.33 -2.29
C ALA A 495 -14.84 -11.96 -0.90
N VAL A 496 -15.56 -12.31 0.17
CA VAL A 496 -15.13 -12.13 1.56
C VAL A 496 -13.96 -13.05 1.90
N SER A 497 -14.00 -14.32 1.46
CA SER A 497 -12.88 -15.26 1.58
C SER A 497 -11.60 -14.65 0.98
N HIS A 498 -11.67 -14.06 -0.22
CA HIS A 498 -10.52 -13.39 -0.83
C HIS A 498 -9.95 -12.25 0.03
N ARG A 499 -10.80 -11.46 0.69
CA ARG A 499 -10.36 -10.33 1.54
C ARG A 499 -9.68 -10.80 2.80
N LEU A 500 -10.15 -11.89 3.37
CA LEU A 500 -9.62 -12.45 4.61
C LEU A 500 -8.24 -13.07 4.45
N VAL A 501 -7.76 -13.35 3.23
CA VAL A 501 -6.44 -13.97 3.00
C VAL A 501 -5.30 -13.25 3.73
N GLU A 502 -5.35 -11.92 3.87
CA GLU A 502 -4.33 -11.16 4.58
C GLU A 502 -4.61 -10.98 6.09
N ASP A 503 -5.87 -10.76 6.48
CA ASP A 503 -6.25 -10.43 7.87
C ASP A 503 -6.56 -11.68 8.73
N ASP A 504 -7.18 -12.70 8.14
CA ASP A 504 -7.53 -13.99 8.76
C ASP A 504 -7.46 -15.14 7.72
N PRO A 505 -6.25 -15.61 7.37
CA PRO A 505 -6.08 -16.66 6.38
C PRO A 505 -6.78 -17.97 6.78
N GLY A 506 -7.00 -18.21 8.07
CA GLY A 506 -7.71 -19.40 8.56
C GLY A 506 -9.18 -19.37 8.16
N GLU A 507 -9.87 -18.27 8.44
CA GLU A 507 -11.27 -18.08 8.05
C GLU A 507 -11.42 -18.02 6.51
N ALA A 508 -10.46 -17.42 5.80
CA ALA A 508 -10.45 -17.41 4.34
C ALA A 508 -10.45 -18.84 3.74
N VAL A 509 -9.62 -19.73 4.30
CA VAL A 509 -9.55 -21.16 3.92
C VAL A 509 -10.84 -21.87 4.28
N ALA A 510 -11.37 -21.66 5.49
CA ALA A 510 -12.61 -22.28 5.95
C ALA A 510 -13.81 -21.94 5.06
N LEU A 511 -13.97 -20.67 4.69
CA LEU A 511 -15.03 -20.24 3.78
C LEU A 511 -14.91 -20.85 2.39
N ARG A 512 -13.70 -20.97 1.86
CA ARG A 512 -13.49 -21.64 0.56
C ARG A 512 -13.84 -23.12 0.65
N GLN A 513 -13.45 -23.80 1.73
CA GLN A 513 -13.81 -25.20 1.96
C GLN A 513 -15.33 -25.38 2.01
N GLU A 514 -16.02 -24.49 2.72
CA GLU A 514 -17.49 -24.50 2.81
C GLU A 514 -18.16 -24.41 1.42
N ILE A 515 -17.64 -23.56 0.52
CA ILE A 515 -18.14 -23.45 -0.85
C ILE A 515 -17.81 -24.71 -1.68
N MET A 516 -16.62 -25.32 -1.49
CA MET A 516 -16.25 -26.59 -2.16
C MET A 516 -17.14 -27.75 -1.71
N ASP A 517 -17.40 -27.87 -0.41
CA ASP A 517 -18.30 -28.88 0.16
C ASP A 517 -19.73 -28.69 -0.37
N TYR A 518 -20.19 -27.43 -0.47
CA TYR A 518 -21.47 -27.12 -1.11
C TYR A 518 -21.48 -27.60 -2.57
N LEU A 519 -20.49 -27.22 -3.40
CA LEU A 519 -20.38 -27.65 -4.80
C LEU A 519 -20.48 -29.18 -4.97
N GLN A 520 -19.78 -29.94 -4.12
CA GLN A 520 -19.73 -31.40 -4.18
C GLN A 520 -21.04 -32.09 -3.75
N THR A 521 -21.85 -31.43 -2.92
CA THR A 521 -23.13 -31.98 -2.45
C THR A 521 -24.30 -31.62 -3.36
N GLN A 522 -24.16 -30.62 -4.24
CA GLN A 522 -25.22 -30.20 -5.15
C GLN A 522 -25.31 -31.07 -6.41
N THR A 523 -26.53 -31.49 -6.74
CA THR A 523 -26.85 -32.16 -8.01
C THR A 523 -27.48 -31.22 -9.04
N ALA A 524 -28.01 -30.07 -8.60
CA ALA A 524 -28.64 -29.09 -9.47
C ALA A 524 -27.59 -28.20 -10.15
N HIS A 525 -27.64 -28.09 -11.48
CA HIS A 525 -26.59 -27.44 -12.27
C HIS A 525 -26.50 -25.93 -12.05
N ASP A 526 -27.61 -25.27 -11.76
CA ASP A 526 -27.66 -23.86 -11.36
C ASP A 526 -26.93 -23.61 -10.03
N LYS A 527 -27.11 -24.52 -9.06
CA LYS A 527 -26.40 -24.46 -7.78
C LYS A 527 -24.92 -24.79 -7.90
N GLN A 528 -24.56 -25.75 -8.75
CA GLN A 528 -23.16 -26.04 -9.10
C GLN A 528 -22.49 -24.83 -9.77
N GLU A 529 -23.15 -24.23 -10.77
CA GLU A 529 -22.68 -23.02 -11.44
C GLU A 529 -22.46 -21.88 -10.42
N MET A 530 -23.41 -21.64 -9.52
CA MET A 530 -23.32 -20.59 -8.51
C MET A 530 -22.12 -20.81 -7.58
N ALA A 531 -21.92 -22.04 -7.10
CA ALA A 531 -20.80 -22.39 -6.23
C ALA A 531 -19.45 -22.18 -6.94
N LEU A 532 -19.33 -22.60 -8.21
CA LEU A 532 -18.12 -22.37 -9.02
C LEU A 532 -17.83 -20.88 -9.21
N ARG A 533 -18.85 -20.04 -9.44
CA ARG A 533 -18.68 -18.59 -9.51
C ARG A 533 -18.22 -17.99 -8.17
N ALA A 534 -18.71 -18.50 -7.05
CA ALA A 534 -18.26 -18.08 -5.73
C ALA A 534 -16.80 -18.51 -5.48
N LEU A 535 -16.41 -19.73 -5.88
CA LEU A 535 -15.02 -20.19 -5.84
C LEU A 535 -14.10 -19.30 -6.68
N ALA A 536 -14.53 -18.88 -7.87
CA ALA A 536 -13.77 -17.93 -8.68
C ALA A 536 -13.57 -16.57 -7.97
N ASN A 537 -14.54 -16.12 -7.17
CA ASN A 537 -14.41 -14.89 -6.37
C ASN A 537 -13.44 -15.03 -5.19
N THR A 538 -13.10 -16.24 -4.73
CA THR A 538 -12.06 -16.44 -3.69
C THR A 538 -10.67 -16.07 -4.20
N ARG A 539 -10.46 -16.13 -5.51
CA ARG A 539 -9.17 -15.89 -6.19
C ARG A 539 -8.01 -16.68 -5.59
N SER A 540 -8.30 -17.86 -5.06
CA SER A 540 -7.30 -18.81 -4.59
C SER A 540 -6.68 -19.55 -5.77
N ASP A 541 -5.38 -19.81 -5.68
CA ASP A 541 -4.61 -20.71 -6.55
C ASP A 541 -4.20 -22.01 -5.82
N ASP A 542 -4.97 -22.41 -4.81
CA ASP A 542 -4.71 -23.61 -4.03
C ASP A 542 -4.89 -24.89 -4.87
N LEU A 543 -3.92 -25.80 -4.78
CA LEU A 543 -3.91 -27.04 -5.55
C LEU A 543 -5.15 -27.92 -5.31
N GLU A 544 -5.61 -28.01 -4.06
CA GLU A 544 -6.81 -28.76 -3.70
C GLU A 544 -8.06 -28.24 -4.44
N LEU A 545 -8.17 -26.91 -4.60
CA LEU A 545 -9.28 -26.30 -5.34
C LEU A 545 -9.26 -26.73 -6.82
N ALA A 546 -8.08 -26.76 -7.45
CA ALA A 546 -7.95 -27.24 -8.84
C ALA A 546 -8.43 -28.69 -8.98
N GLU A 547 -8.03 -29.58 -8.06
CA GLU A 547 -8.44 -30.99 -8.07
C GLU A 547 -9.97 -31.14 -7.94
N VAL A 548 -10.60 -30.35 -7.08
CA VAL A 548 -12.05 -30.38 -6.85
C VAL A 548 -12.84 -29.88 -8.07
N VAL A 549 -12.40 -28.82 -8.75
CA VAL A 549 -13.17 -28.22 -9.84
C VAL A 549 -12.90 -28.83 -11.22
N THR A 550 -11.77 -29.52 -11.41
CA THR A 550 -11.39 -30.12 -12.71
C THR A 550 -12.46 -31.05 -13.31
N PRO A 551 -13.13 -31.95 -12.55
CA PRO A 551 -14.18 -32.80 -13.10
C PRO A 551 -15.36 -32.03 -13.73
N TYR A 552 -15.58 -30.77 -13.33
CA TYR A 552 -16.68 -29.95 -13.83
C TYR A 552 -16.43 -29.42 -15.26
N LEU A 553 -15.19 -29.53 -15.78
CA LEU A 553 -14.85 -29.25 -17.18
C LEU A 553 -15.50 -30.22 -18.17
N GLU A 554 -15.80 -31.44 -17.74
CA GLU A 554 -16.32 -32.52 -18.61
C GLU A 554 -17.85 -32.69 -18.51
N THR A 555 -18.54 -31.74 -17.87
CA THR A 555 -20.00 -31.80 -17.71
C THR A 555 -20.73 -31.44 -19.01
N GLU A 556 -21.91 -32.00 -19.26
CA GLU A 556 -22.73 -31.64 -20.44
C GLU A 556 -23.31 -30.21 -20.35
N HIS A 557 -23.28 -29.59 -19.16
CA HIS A 557 -23.88 -28.28 -18.91
C HIS A 557 -22.90 -27.14 -19.16
N GLU A 558 -23.08 -26.43 -20.28
CA GLU A 558 -22.19 -25.33 -20.69
C GLU A 558 -21.99 -24.24 -19.62
N ASN A 559 -23.00 -23.94 -18.81
CA ASN A 559 -22.89 -22.96 -17.73
C ASN A 559 -21.93 -23.40 -16.61
N VAL A 560 -21.94 -24.69 -16.28
CA VAL A 560 -21.06 -25.30 -15.27
C VAL A 560 -19.62 -25.31 -15.79
N ARG A 561 -19.40 -25.74 -17.04
CA ARG A 561 -18.07 -25.65 -17.69
C ARG A 561 -17.55 -24.23 -17.73
N ALA A 562 -18.38 -23.27 -18.15
CA ALA A 562 -18.03 -21.85 -18.22
C ALA A 562 -17.63 -21.26 -16.85
N ALA A 563 -18.38 -21.58 -15.78
CA ALA A 563 -18.04 -21.15 -14.43
C ALA A 563 -16.73 -21.77 -13.94
N THR A 564 -16.47 -23.03 -14.29
CA THR A 564 -15.23 -23.75 -13.98
C THR A 564 -14.00 -23.05 -14.55
N TYR A 565 -14.05 -22.61 -15.83
CA TYR A 565 -12.96 -21.81 -16.41
C TYR A 565 -12.73 -20.47 -15.68
N GLY A 566 -13.78 -19.89 -15.09
CA GLY A 566 -13.66 -18.71 -14.23
C GLY A 566 -12.79 -18.96 -13.00
N VAL A 567 -12.83 -20.16 -12.42
CA VAL A 567 -11.99 -20.56 -11.28
C VAL A 567 -10.51 -20.59 -11.71
N PHE A 568 -10.19 -21.23 -12.84
CA PHE A 568 -8.82 -21.35 -13.37
C PHE A 568 -8.15 -20.02 -13.78
N SER A 569 -8.92 -18.92 -13.86
CA SER A 569 -8.40 -17.60 -14.20
C SER A 569 -7.42 -17.00 -13.17
N HIS A 570 -7.41 -17.53 -11.95
CA HIS A 570 -6.55 -17.05 -10.86
C HIS A 570 -5.36 -17.96 -10.56
N PHE A 571 -5.30 -19.13 -11.20
CA PHE A 571 -4.23 -20.10 -11.02
C PHE A 571 -2.98 -19.69 -11.80
N ASN A 572 -1.80 -19.91 -11.23
CA ASN A 572 -0.50 -19.61 -11.84
C ASN A 572 0.29 -20.90 -12.14
N ASP A 573 -0.41 -21.95 -12.58
CA ASP A 573 0.18 -23.23 -12.96
C ASP A 573 -0.13 -23.60 -14.42
N GLN A 574 0.71 -24.49 -14.96
CA GLN A 574 0.67 -24.93 -16.35
C GLN A 574 -0.58 -25.76 -16.69
N ALA A 575 -1.04 -26.63 -15.80
CA ALA A 575 -2.20 -27.48 -16.08
C ALA A 575 -3.47 -26.64 -16.23
N SER A 576 -3.68 -25.68 -15.34
CA SER A 576 -4.77 -24.71 -15.45
C SER A 576 -4.68 -23.87 -16.74
N LEU A 577 -3.48 -23.52 -17.20
CA LEU A 577 -3.28 -22.82 -18.47
C LEU A 577 -3.69 -23.67 -19.67
N GLU A 578 -3.30 -24.95 -19.66
CA GLU A 578 -3.65 -25.93 -20.71
C GLU A 578 -5.16 -26.17 -20.78
N HIS A 579 -5.84 -26.28 -19.64
CA HIS A 579 -7.30 -26.36 -19.58
C HIS A 579 -7.94 -25.14 -20.24
N LEU A 580 -7.49 -23.93 -19.89
CA LEU A 580 -8.02 -22.69 -20.47
C LEU A 580 -7.77 -22.58 -21.98
N ILE A 581 -6.59 -22.98 -22.47
CA ILE A 581 -6.28 -23.02 -23.91
C ILE A 581 -7.22 -23.99 -24.63
N THR A 582 -7.41 -25.18 -24.05
CA THR A 582 -8.30 -26.21 -24.60
C THR A 582 -9.74 -25.70 -24.66
N GLY A 583 -10.27 -25.16 -23.57
CA GLY A 583 -11.61 -24.57 -23.52
C GLY A 583 -11.80 -23.45 -24.54
N ALA A 584 -10.80 -22.58 -24.70
CA ALA A 584 -10.84 -21.45 -25.61
C ALA A 584 -10.77 -21.84 -27.10
N THR A 585 -10.27 -23.03 -27.44
CA THR A 585 -10.02 -23.44 -28.83
C THR A 585 -10.83 -24.65 -29.29
N ALA A 586 -11.33 -25.46 -28.37
CA ALA A 586 -11.90 -26.77 -28.68
C ALA A 586 -13.24 -27.08 -27.99
N ASP A 587 -13.76 -26.25 -27.07
CA ASP A 587 -15.08 -26.50 -26.49
C ASP A 587 -16.17 -26.39 -27.57
N GLU A 588 -17.18 -27.26 -27.50
CA GLU A 588 -18.30 -27.28 -28.46
C GLU A 588 -19.21 -26.05 -28.36
N SER A 589 -19.25 -25.39 -27.19
CA SER A 589 -20.09 -24.22 -26.95
C SER A 589 -19.30 -22.94 -27.11
N ASN A 590 -19.74 -22.08 -28.03
CA ASN A 590 -19.19 -20.73 -28.22
C ASN A 590 -19.24 -19.90 -26.93
N TYR A 591 -20.24 -20.12 -26.07
CA TYR A 591 -20.35 -19.46 -24.77
C TYR A 591 -19.17 -19.85 -23.86
N VAL A 592 -18.83 -21.13 -23.81
CA VAL A 592 -17.74 -21.66 -22.99
C VAL A 592 -16.38 -21.22 -23.52
N GLN A 593 -16.16 -21.30 -24.84
CA GLN A 593 -14.95 -20.78 -25.49
C GLN A 593 -14.69 -19.32 -25.11
N ARG A 594 -15.73 -18.48 -25.19
CA ARG A 594 -15.64 -17.07 -24.78
C ARG A 594 -15.24 -16.92 -23.32
N LYS A 595 -15.82 -17.72 -22.43
CA LYS A 595 -15.54 -17.66 -20.98
C LYS A 595 -14.12 -18.11 -20.66
N ALA A 596 -13.61 -19.14 -21.33
CA ALA A 596 -12.21 -19.54 -21.23
C ALA A 596 -11.25 -18.44 -21.73
N LEU A 597 -11.58 -17.74 -22.83
CA LEU A 597 -10.80 -16.59 -23.32
C LEU A 597 -10.83 -15.38 -22.37
N GLU A 598 -11.98 -15.10 -21.76
CA GLU A 598 -12.11 -14.06 -20.72
C GLU A 598 -11.22 -14.39 -19.51
N ALA A 599 -11.21 -15.65 -19.08
CA ALA A 599 -10.36 -16.16 -18.01
C ALA A 599 -8.86 -16.11 -18.36
N LEU A 600 -8.47 -16.49 -19.59
CA LEU A 600 -7.10 -16.28 -20.09
C LEU A 600 -6.72 -14.80 -20.03
N SER A 601 -7.62 -13.90 -20.39
CA SER A 601 -7.33 -12.46 -20.50
C SER A 601 -7.02 -11.75 -19.18
N VAL A 602 -7.21 -12.40 -18.03
CA VAL A 602 -6.88 -11.85 -16.70
C VAL A 602 -5.64 -12.51 -16.06
N ARG A 603 -5.13 -13.60 -16.64
CA ARG A 603 -3.89 -14.26 -16.20
C ARG A 603 -2.64 -13.45 -16.59
N LYS A 604 -1.56 -13.63 -15.83
CA LYS A 604 -0.26 -12.98 -16.08
C LYS A 604 0.68 -13.81 -16.96
N ASP A 605 0.45 -15.11 -17.02
CA ASP A 605 1.32 -16.15 -17.60
C ASP A 605 0.77 -16.73 -18.92
N VAL A 606 0.22 -15.87 -19.79
CA VAL A 606 -0.56 -16.29 -20.97
C VAL A 606 0.26 -16.51 -22.25
N GLY A 607 1.59 -16.48 -22.14
CA GLY A 607 2.47 -16.49 -23.31
C GLY A 607 2.26 -17.70 -24.23
N GLU A 608 2.02 -18.87 -23.65
CA GLU A 608 1.81 -20.12 -24.41
C GLU A 608 0.45 -20.16 -25.11
N ALA A 609 -0.55 -19.43 -24.61
CA ALA A 609 -1.87 -19.35 -25.22
C ALA A 609 -1.90 -18.54 -26.53
N VAL A 610 -0.90 -17.66 -26.76
CA VAL A 610 -0.90 -16.75 -27.92
C VAL A 610 -0.94 -17.48 -29.27
N MET A 611 -0.16 -18.55 -29.42
CA MET A 611 -0.08 -19.28 -30.70
C MET A 611 -1.35 -20.09 -30.99
N PRO A 612 -1.89 -20.91 -30.06
CA PRO A 612 -3.17 -21.60 -30.25
C PRO A 612 -4.32 -20.65 -30.59
N ILE A 613 -4.46 -19.53 -29.85
CA ILE A 613 -5.52 -18.55 -30.12
C ILE A 613 -5.35 -17.88 -31.49
N SER A 614 -4.11 -17.60 -31.90
CA SER A 614 -3.83 -17.05 -33.23
C SER A 614 -4.23 -18.00 -34.37
N GLN A 615 -4.03 -19.31 -34.18
CA GLN A 615 -4.41 -20.33 -35.15
C GLN A 615 -5.93 -20.50 -35.22
N GLN A 616 -6.61 -20.52 -34.08
CA GLN A 616 -8.06 -20.66 -34.00
C GLN A 616 -8.79 -19.45 -34.59
N LEU A 617 -8.26 -18.22 -34.39
CA LEU A 617 -8.88 -16.99 -34.91
C LEU A 617 -9.18 -17.04 -36.41
N ALA A 618 -8.31 -17.68 -37.21
CA ALA A 618 -8.46 -17.78 -38.65
C ALA A 618 -9.61 -18.69 -39.09
N GLN A 619 -10.09 -19.56 -38.21
CA GLN A 619 -11.14 -20.55 -38.46
C GLN A 619 -12.44 -20.23 -37.71
N GLU A 620 -12.40 -19.27 -36.77
CA GLU A 620 -13.54 -18.95 -35.91
C GLU A 620 -14.69 -18.30 -36.68
N SER A 621 -15.87 -18.92 -36.62
CA SER A 621 -17.08 -18.49 -37.31
C SER A 621 -17.98 -17.60 -36.46
N ASP A 622 -17.97 -17.76 -35.13
CA ASP A 622 -18.74 -16.97 -34.18
C ASP A 622 -18.12 -15.60 -33.97
N GLU A 623 -18.88 -14.55 -34.27
CA GLU A 623 -18.40 -13.17 -34.18
C GLU A 623 -17.99 -12.78 -32.76
N THR A 624 -18.67 -13.30 -31.74
CA THR A 624 -18.44 -12.94 -30.32
C THR A 624 -17.19 -13.62 -29.77
N VAL A 625 -16.97 -14.89 -30.11
CA VAL A 625 -15.73 -15.60 -29.79
C VAL A 625 -14.56 -14.92 -30.48
N ARG A 626 -14.69 -14.64 -31.78
CA ARG A 626 -13.67 -13.95 -32.58
C ARG A 626 -13.31 -12.59 -31.99
N GLN A 627 -14.28 -11.80 -31.54
CA GLN A 627 -14.06 -10.53 -30.87
C GLN A 627 -13.23 -10.69 -29.60
N THR A 628 -13.53 -11.69 -28.80
CA THR A 628 -12.80 -11.99 -27.55
C THR A 628 -11.36 -12.42 -27.85
N MET A 629 -11.14 -13.26 -28.87
CA MET A 629 -9.80 -13.66 -29.34
C MET A 629 -8.97 -12.44 -29.79
N ILE A 630 -9.57 -11.54 -30.60
CA ILE A 630 -8.92 -10.30 -31.03
C ILE A 630 -8.55 -9.41 -29.84
N GLY A 631 -9.45 -9.29 -28.85
CA GLY A 631 -9.19 -8.56 -27.61
C GLY A 631 -8.02 -9.15 -26.80
N PHE A 632 -7.99 -10.47 -26.63
CA PHE A 632 -6.90 -11.18 -25.97
C PHE A 632 -5.56 -10.96 -26.68
N LEU A 633 -5.52 -11.15 -28.00
CA LEU A 633 -4.33 -10.93 -28.82
C LEU A 633 -3.87 -9.47 -28.77
N GLY A 634 -4.80 -8.51 -28.87
CA GLY A 634 -4.51 -7.08 -28.78
C GLY A 634 -3.78 -6.68 -27.50
N LYS A 635 -4.18 -7.25 -26.35
CA LYS A 635 -3.51 -7.04 -25.04
C LYS A 635 -2.09 -7.61 -25.00
N ASN A 636 -1.81 -8.66 -25.76
CA ASN A 636 -0.54 -9.40 -25.73
C ASN A 636 0.45 -9.02 -26.86
N LYS A 637 0.05 -8.18 -27.81
CA LYS A 637 0.88 -7.80 -28.97
C LYS A 637 2.24 -7.19 -28.63
N ALA A 638 2.34 -6.48 -27.49
CA ALA A 638 3.58 -5.81 -27.08
C ALA A 638 4.69 -6.82 -26.73
N ASN A 639 4.30 -7.98 -26.19
CA ASN A 639 5.21 -9.03 -25.78
C ASN A 639 5.37 -10.12 -26.86
N HIS A 640 4.49 -10.13 -27.87
CA HIS A 640 4.45 -11.15 -28.91
C HIS A 640 4.31 -10.52 -30.31
N PRO A 641 5.43 -10.16 -30.98
CA PRO A 641 5.39 -9.45 -32.27
C PRO A 641 4.58 -10.16 -33.37
N LEU A 642 4.52 -11.50 -33.35
CA LEU A 642 3.75 -12.29 -34.32
C LEU A 642 2.26 -11.95 -34.33
N VAL A 643 1.73 -11.48 -33.19
CA VAL A 643 0.32 -11.12 -33.04
C VAL A 643 -0.06 -9.96 -33.95
N VAL A 644 0.88 -9.04 -34.22
CA VAL A 644 0.64 -7.92 -35.13
C VAL A 644 0.35 -8.43 -36.54
N ASP A 645 1.07 -9.46 -36.98
CA ASP A 645 0.89 -10.03 -38.32
C ASP A 645 -0.41 -10.84 -38.41
N VAL A 646 -0.74 -11.61 -37.36
CA VAL A 646 -2.03 -12.31 -37.24
C VAL A 646 -3.21 -11.34 -37.32
N LEU A 647 -3.16 -10.24 -36.56
CA LEU A 647 -4.23 -9.23 -36.57
C LEU A 647 -4.31 -8.48 -37.90
N LYS A 648 -3.19 -8.19 -38.56
CA LYS A 648 -3.20 -7.60 -39.92
C LYS A 648 -3.82 -8.55 -40.94
N GLN A 649 -3.49 -9.84 -40.88
CA GLN A 649 -4.09 -10.85 -41.74
C GLN A 649 -5.60 -10.94 -41.46
N GLN A 650 -6.00 -11.00 -40.19
CA GLN A 650 -7.42 -11.02 -39.82
C GLN A 650 -8.16 -9.79 -40.36
N LEU A 651 -7.55 -8.59 -40.32
CA LEU A 651 -8.16 -7.38 -40.88
C LEU A 651 -8.49 -7.51 -42.38
N THR A 652 -7.67 -8.24 -43.14
CA THR A 652 -7.90 -8.48 -44.57
C THR A 652 -8.99 -9.52 -44.85
N LEU A 653 -9.10 -10.53 -43.98
CA LEU A 653 -10.09 -11.60 -44.08
C LEU A 653 -11.46 -11.18 -43.54
N GLU A 654 -11.50 -10.25 -42.60
CA GLU A 654 -12.71 -9.88 -41.90
C GLU A 654 -13.73 -9.24 -42.84
N THR A 655 -15.00 -9.62 -42.70
CA THR A 655 -16.11 -9.11 -43.50
C THR A 655 -17.01 -8.17 -42.69
N SER A 656 -17.14 -8.40 -41.38
CA SER A 656 -17.93 -7.54 -40.49
C SER A 656 -17.23 -6.20 -40.27
N ARG A 657 -17.98 -5.10 -40.38
CA ARG A 657 -17.43 -3.74 -40.20
C ARG A 657 -17.07 -3.50 -38.74
N GLU A 658 -17.90 -3.99 -37.83
CA GLU A 658 -17.73 -3.97 -36.39
C GLU A 658 -16.46 -4.73 -36.00
N MET A 659 -16.26 -5.92 -36.57
CA MET A 659 -15.05 -6.71 -36.32
C MET A 659 -13.78 -6.06 -36.87
N LYS A 660 -13.82 -5.44 -38.06
CA LYS A 660 -12.68 -4.64 -38.57
C LYS A 660 -12.30 -3.53 -37.59
N LYS A 661 -13.28 -2.89 -36.95
CA LYS A 661 -13.03 -1.85 -35.95
C LYS A 661 -12.36 -2.43 -34.70
N GLU A 662 -12.79 -3.60 -34.23
CA GLU A 662 -12.16 -4.28 -33.08
C GLU A 662 -10.73 -4.73 -33.42
N VAL A 663 -10.47 -5.26 -34.61
CA VAL A 663 -9.11 -5.58 -35.07
C VAL A 663 -8.24 -4.33 -35.16
N TYR A 664 -8.78 -3.24 -35.72
CA TYR A 664 -8.08 -1.96 -35.79
C TYR A 664 -7.76 -1.42 -34.38
N LYS A 665 -8.72 -1.49 -33.46
CA LYS A 665 -8.50 -1.11 -32.05
C LYS A 665 -7.40 -1.98 -31.44
N ALA A 666 -7.48 -3.30 -31.56
CA ALA A 666 -6.45 -4.21 -31.08
C ALA A 666 -5.06 -3.91 -31.64
N LEU A 667 -4.95 -3.53 -32.92
CA LEU A 667 -3.69 -3.14 -33.56
C LEU A 667 -3.13 -1.80 -33.03
N TYR A 668 -3.98 -0.78 -32.89
CA TYR A 668 -3.52 0.61 -32.76
C TYR A 668 -3.86 1.29 -31.42
N SER A 669 -4.62 0.67 -30.52
CA SER A 669 -4.74 1.16 -29.14
C SER A 669 -3.46 0.84 -28.38
N ASN A 670 -2.86 1.86 -27.76
CA ASN A 670 -1.72 1.70 -26.85
C ASN A 670 -2.16 1.16 -25.50
#